data_AF-A0A3A6JGZ7-F1
#
_entry.id   AF-A0A3A6JGZ7-F1
#
_cell.length_a   1.000
_cell.length_b   1.000
_cell.length_c   1.000
_cell.angle_alpha   90.00
_cell.angle_beta   90.00
_cell.angle_gamma   90.00
#
_symmetry.space_group_name_H-M   'P 1'
#
loop_
_entity.id
_entity.type
_entity.pdbx_description
1 polymer ?
#
loop_
_entity_poly.entity_id
_entity_poly.type
_entity_poly.pdbx_seq_one_letter_code
_entity_poly.pdbx_strand_id
1 'polypeptide(L)'
;MKLRTRKFLAGLLSLGLLLQAASPLSALAAEDAPVATHTLTVTVGNTTYNLTANGGTVSSDETWPLGYPAVSYDDGFAFEGGFNGDVTLNGGENVTIKGESYAVNGSLNATVNDLTVTKSDSGTDAAIRGEATITSAGDVRISGNLDYNNISLVNQAVEGKLTVNSAQDVSIDGILNGGADINCQTLSLNCGNGSTVSGTLTVHNAQKIQATAFAIYGVIGDRGKAGKLVLDHCTGAVTLCNTYGSYEAVQAGTVEVRNLPTGYVARYYAGSSEAESTETQDANDCARYSYFRIEYVNPSNKTLTLTNAKAYTDAEYTTELINATSANGTSTYHVDEGKTVYVKAVAPGEGQWKFGGWIDREETSEKITVTVTEDMTLTAKWVERTTHTLTLKYAEAYEGETKLVGTAGENGTTTYTVENGKELTIKAVAPDETQQWMFKGWTGSNKTDKEINVTVHENMALTAKWVVETPEPDEGEEVPYGITVTIGNNPPIEVTSENCGHILGVGNDKLTYDPDTHTLTGTGSFGKMKVEITDDLEDKVDVVLSNANGAVVNGSLTVTGAQDVKVTGVSSTALITGDATITCAGDILMDNTGSGNVLGYGDHGNLDVQSAQNVTIHGEGRTGTDEDGNNYTIYGRAEIECSGNVEITSQNGGAVWDPVVITKAANVTITANQRAVWDSRSYLDSSINCSGKVKITSKTAAALHDGKLTINGATDVTISGNRNDGATVGGNVTITCSGPVVLENTGGGNAVSGELKYTPTHTQKYEIKTGTTAESAEVVYPGESGTGYTGAFNDPYINIAPASSGDTTPDDTGTVDSDSGAGGAVAAVLVGGAAVWGGYEITTRVILHNILPEGAEIPANRGQLALLVWNTAGRPEPVNTPAFADVADADTAKAAQWCVEQGIMDAKSESTFKPEGWMPKFKTIEVWERAFPKQ
;
A
#
# COMPACT_ATOMS: atom_id res chain seq x y z
N MET A 1 -42.81 10.88 18.26
CA MET A 1 -43.14 11.33 19.63
C MET A 1 -42.32 10.50 20.62
N LYS A 2 -41.39 11.15 21.34
CA LYS A 2 -40.79 10.82 22.66
C LYS A 2 -40.45 9.34 23.01
N LEU A 3 -39.16 8.96 23.12
CA LEU A 3 -38.19 9.16 24.23
C LEU A 3 -38.19 8.02 25.29
N ARG A 4 -36.96 7.54 25.59
CA ARG A 4 -36.40 6.98 26.85
C ARG A 4 -36.32 5.45 27.03
N THR A 5 -35.13 4.83 26.98
CA THR A 5 -34.03 4.66 27.99
C THR A 5 -34.09 3.19 28.50
N ARG A 6 -33.06 2.32 28.38
CA ARG A 6 -31.81 2.28 29.17
C ARG A 6 -30.75 1.37 28.52
N LYS A 7 -29.56 1.93 28.30
CA LYS A 7 -28.24 1.27 28.25
C LYS A 7 -27.75 1.03 29.68
N PHE A 8 -27.06 -0.08 29.96
CA PHE A 8 -25.96 -0.19 30.94
C PHE A 8 -25.33 -1.61 30.83
N LEU A 9 -24.15 -1.72 30.21
CA LEU A 9 -22.94 -2.47 30.66
C LEU A 9 -21.96 -2.70 29.48
N ALA A 10 -21.20 -1.65 29.14
CA ALA A 10 -19.91 -1.72 28.46
C ALA A 10 -19.29 -0.33 28.60
N GLY A 11 -18.43 -0.15 29.59
CA GLY A 11 -17.84 1.14 29.92
C GLY A 11 -16.75 0.98 30.94
N LEU A 12 -15.52 0.79 30.46
CA LEU A 12 -14.28 1.38 30.97
C LEU A 12 -13.11 0.86 30.10
N LEU A 13 -12.81 1.55 28.99
CA LEU A 13 -11.51 1.58 28.28
C LEU A 13 -11.70 2.27 26.91
N SER A 14 -12.22 3.50 26.92
CA SER A 14 -12.16 4.43 25.78
C SER A 14 -12.60 5.83 26.20
N LEU A 15 -11.81 6.48 27.07
CA LEU A 15 -11.93 7.92 27.24
C LEU A 15 -10.63 8.50 27.81
N GLY A 16 -9.79 9.03 26.93
CA GLY A 16 -8.59 9.79 27.25
C GLY A 16 -7.95 10.29 25.97
N LEU A 17 -7.91 11.61 25.80
CA LEU A 17 -7.39 12.40 24.67
C LEU A 17 -8.32 12.62 23.47
N LEU A 18 -9.27 13.52 23.71
CA LEU A 18 -9.83 14.41 22.69
C LEU A 18 -9.18 15.77 22.95
N LEU A 19 -8.08 16.08 22.25
CA LEU A 19 -7.48 17.43 22.29
C LEU A 19 -8.03 18.23 21.11
N GLN A 20 -8.78 19.28 21.42
CA GLN A 20 -9.30 20.25 20.45
C GLN A 20 -8.14 20.97 19.77
N ALA A 21 -8.05 20.86 18.45
CA ALA A 21 -7.24 21.76 17.63
C ALA A 21 -7.94 23.13 17.57
N ALA A 22 -7.40 24.12 18.28
CA ALA A 22 -7.63 25.52 17.96
C ALA A 22 -6.73 25.93 16.78
N SER A 23 -7.28 26.72 15.87
CA SER A 23 -6.69 27.25 14.63
C SER A 23 -5.39 28.06 14.80
N PRO A 24 -4.48 28.06 13.80
CA PRO A 24 -3.30 28.93 13.78
C PRO A 24 -3.66 30.29 13.17
N LEU A 25 -4.25 31.19 13.95
CA LEU A 25 -4.49 32.58 13.49
C LEU A 25 -4.16 33.64 14.55
N SER A 26 -3.18 33.37 15.42
CA SER A 26 -2.70 34.36 16.40
C SER A 26 -1.20 34.27 16.72
N ALA A 27 -0.38 33.68 15.85
CA ALA A 27 1.07 33.60 16.05
C ALA A 27 1.83 34.66 15.23
N LEU A 28 1.46 35.93 15.42
CA LEU A 28 2.34 37.06 15.06
C LEU A 28 2.34 38.14 16.15
N ALA A 29 2.24 37.72 17.41
CA ALA A 29 2.51 38.54 18.60
C ALA A 29 2.62 37.64 19.84
N ALA A 30 3.75 36.95 20.00
CA ALA A 30 4.22 36.48 21.31
C ALA A 30 5.70 36.10 21.18
N GLU A 31 6.61 37.00 21.57
CA GLU A 31 7.84 36.56 22.21
C GLU A 31 7.44 35.67 23.40
N ASP A 32 8.11 34.53 23.57
CA ASP A 32 7.85 33.44 24.54
C ASP A 32 6.81 32.37 24.14
N ALA A 33 7.20 31.42 23.27
CA ALA A 33 6.52 30.12 23.17
C ALA A 33 7.10 29.14 24.23
N PRO A 34 6.26 28.39 24.99
CA PRO A 34 6.75 27.49 26.03
C PRO A 34 7.43 26.27 25.40
N VAL A 35 8.67 26.02 25.81
CA VAL A 35 9.43 24.78 25.58
C VAL A 35 8.56 23.57 25.92
N ALA A 36 8.61 22.50 25.13
CA ALA A 36 7.93 21.24 25.44
C ALA A 36 8.30 20.82 26.88
N THR A 37 7.28 20.63 27.71
CA THR A 37 7.45 20.39 29.15
C THR A 37 7.51 18.89 29.40
N HIS A 38 8.67 18.41 29.86
CA HIS A 38 8.87 17.01 30.24
C HIS A 38 8.35 16.77 31.65
N THR A 39 7.60 15.69 31.87
CA THR A 39 6.95 15.46 33.17
C THR A 39 7.10 14.04 33.67
N LEU A 40 7.29 13.88 34.98
CA LEU A 40 7.37 12.59 35.65
C LEU A 40 6.67 12.67 37.01
N THR A 41 5.75 11.73 37.25
CA THR A 41 5.12 11.57 38.57
C THR A 41 5.95 10.61 39.41
N VAL A 42 6.41 11.07 40.57
CA VAL A 42 7.20 10.29 41.52
C VAL A 42 6.46 10.20 42.84
N THR A 43 6.15 8.99 43.30
CA THR A 43 5.57 8.76 44.63
C THR A 43 6.58 8.04 45.48
N VAL A 44 6.90 8.59 46.66
CA VAL A 44 7.78 7.94 47.64
C VAL A 44 7.01 7.79 48.95
N GLY A 45 6.80 6.55 49.38
CA GLY A 45 5.89 6.25 50.49
C GLY A 45 4.44 6.65 50.16
N ASN A 46 3.88 7.60 50.90
CA ASN A 46 2.48 8.06 50.73
C ASN A 46 2.36 9.47 50.14
N THR A 47 3.45 10.02 49.59
CA THR A 47 3.51 11.37 49.03
C THR A 47 3.89 11.32 47.56
N THR A 48 3.16 12.05 46.72
CA THR A 48 3.36 12.15 45.27
C THR A 48 3.90 13.53 44.91
N TYR A 49 4.88 13.56 44.02
CA TYR A 49 5.56 14.74 43.48
C TYR A 49 5.44 14.71 41.95
N ASN A 50 5.02 15.80 41.34
CA ASN A 50 4.99 15.96 39.88
C ASN A 50 6.18 16.80 39.45
N LEU A 51 7.18 16.14 38.89
CA LEU A 51 8.38 16.77 38.39
C LEU A 51 8.13 17.30 36.98
N THR A 52 8.57 18.52 36.73
CA THR A 52 8.55 19.16 35.41
C THR A 52 9.95 19.66 35.07
N ALA A 53 10.48 19.24 33.93
CA ALA A 53 11.74 19.73 33.39
C ALA A 53 11.50 20.65 32.19
N ASN A 54 12.24 21.75 32.14
CA ASN A 54 12.23 22.73 31.06
C ASN A 54 13.69 23.10 30.75
N GLY A 55 14.28 22.41 29.76
CA GLY A 55 15.73 22.32 29.63
C GLY A 55 16.38 21.58 30.80
N GLY A 56 17.62 21.92 31.16
CA GLY A 56 18.37 21.25 32.24
C GLY A 56 17.91 21.54 33.67
N THR A 57 16.81 22.29 33.87
CA THR A 57 16.30 22.65 35.21
C THR A 57 15.04 21.84 35.54
N VAL A 58 15.04 21.14 36.68
CA VAL A 58 13.91 20.36 37.20
C VAL A 58 13.20 21.14 38.30
N SER A 59 11.87 21.20 38.22
CA SER A 59 10.98 21.76 39.23
C SER A 59 9.96 20.73 39.68
N SER A 60 9.36 20.91 40.85
CA SER A 60 8.33 20.04 41.41
C SER A 60 7.16 20.88 41.90
N ASP A 61 5.94 20.33 41.84
CA ASP A 61 4.73 20.94 42.40
C ASP A 61 4.79 21.13 43.92
N GLU A 62 5.41 20.19 44.62
CA GLU A 62 5.74 20.25 46.05
C GLU A 62 7.25 20.47 46.29
N THR A 63 7.64 20.92 47.48
CA THR A 63 9.06 21.08 47.81
C THR A 63 9.76 19.72 47.88
N TRP A 64 10.69 19.46 46.96
CA TRP A 64 11.47 18.22 46.95
C TRP A 64 12.23 18.03 48.29
N PRO A 65 12.01 16.94 49.03
CA PRO A 65 12.52 16.80 50.40
C PRO A 65 14.05 16.78 50.49
N LEU A 66 14.58 17.43 51.54
CA LEU A 66 15.98 17.29 51.92
C LEU A 66 16.25 15.85 52.37
N GLY A 67 17.20 15.18 51.70
CA GLY A 67 17.55 13.78 51.95
C GLY A 67 16.97 12.77 50.95
N TYR A 68 16.18 13.23 49.98
CA TYR A 68 15.85 12.45 48.77
C TYR A 68 16.95 12.61 47.71
N PRO A 69 17.02 11.74 46.69
CA PRO A 69 17.98 11.86 45.60
C PRO A 69 17.95 13.24 44.96
N ALA A 70 19.13 13.75 44.59
CA ALA A 70 19.22 14.92 43.73
C ALA A 70 18.62 14.56 42.36
N VAL A 71 17.75 15.41 41.83
CA VAL A 71 17.10 15.18 40.53
C VAL A 71 17.61 16.16 39.48
N SER A 72 17.92 15.63 38.29
CA SER A 72 18.34 16.40 37.11
C SER A 72 17.65 15.88 35.85
N TYR A 73 17.73 16.67 34.79
CA TYR A 73 17.19 16.30 33.47
C TYR A 73 18.23 16.58 32.39
N ASP A 74 18.53 15.57 31.58
CA ASP A 74 19.40 15.68 30.39
C ASP A 74 18.71 15.00 29.21
N ASP A 75 18.82 13.66 29.12
CA ASP A 75 18.11 12.79 28.17
C ASP A 75 17.02 11.94 28.86
N GLY A 76 16.44 12.51 29.92
CA GLY A 76 15.55 11.85 30.87
C GLY A 76 15.77 12.31 32.31
N PHE A 77 14.90 11.89 33.22
CA PHE A 77 15.00 12.18 34.65
C PHE A 77 16.06 11.30 35.31
N ALA A 78 17.08 11.92 35.91
CA ALA A 78 18.13 11.22 36.64
C ALA A 78 18.05 11.54 38.14
N PHE A 79 18.10 10.50 38.98
CA PHE A 79 18.07 10.56 40.44
C PHE A 79 19.39 10.08 41.01
N GLU A 80 20.15 10.96 41.66
CA GLU A 80 21.45 10.67 42.27
C GLU A 80 21.33 10.67 43.81
N GLY A 81 21.55 9.52 44.45
CA GLY A 81 21.57 9.38 45.92
C GLY A 81 20.67 8.28 46.50
N GLY A 82 19.94 7.53 45.67
CA GLY A 82 19.09 6.40 46.07
C GLY A 82 17.85 6.75 46.93
N PHE A 83 16.74 6.06 46.71
CA PHE A 83 15.51 6.26 47.48
C PHE A 83 15.48 5.39 48.74
N ASN A 84 15.00 5.96 49.85
CA ASN A 84 14.84 5.25 51.13
C ASN A 84 13.37 4.96 51.43
N GLY A 85 12.81 3.94 50.78
CA GLY A 85 11.41 3.52 50.90
C GLY A 85 10.84 3.03 49.56
N ASP A 86 9.55 2.72 49.54
CA ASP A 86 8.84 2.32 48.32
C ASP A 86 8.71 3.51 47.35
N VAL A 87 8.95 3.26 46.06
CA VAL A 87 8.94 4.27 45.00
C VAL A 87 8.00 3.84 43.89
N THR A 88 7.15 4.76 43.44
CA THR A 88 6.38 4.62 42.20
C THR A 88 6.75 5.73 41.22
N LEU A 89 7.09 5.36 39.99
CA LEU A 89 7.43 6.27 38.88
C LEU A 89 6.41 6.09 37.77
N ASN A 90 5.78 7.17 37.31
CA ASN A 90 4.85 7.14 36.18
C ASN A 90 5.08 8.32 35.25
N GLY A 91 5.39 8.05 33.98
CA GLY A 91 5.60 9.06 32.94
C GLY A 91 5.98 8.44 31.60
N GLY A 92 5.98 9.22 30.52
CA GLY A 92 6.44 8.77 29.19
C GLY A 92 7.92 9.01 28.93
N GLU A 93 8.73 9.12 29.99
CA GLU A 93 10.10 9.64 29.96
C GLU A 93 11.12 8.55 30.28
N ASN A 94 12.38 8.78 29.92
CA ASN A 94 13.50 7.94 30.36
C ASN A 94 13.85 8.25 31.81
N VAL A 95 14.12 7.23 32.62
CA VAL A 95 14.47 7.40 34.03
C VAL A 95 15.72 6.64 34.42
N THR A 96 16.64 7.33 35.10
CA THR A 96 17.84 6.75 35.70
C THR A 96 17.83 6.95 37.21
N ILE A 97 18.04 5.89 37.98
CA ILE A 97 18.23 5.94 39.44
C ILE A 97 19.62 5.40 39.77
N LYS A 98 20.43 6.22 40.41
CA LYS A 98 21.74 5.83 40.94
C LYS A 98 21.80 6.05 42.44
N GLY A 99 22.33 5.06 43.15
CA GLY A 99 22.64 5.20 44.56
C GLY A 99 23.92 4.50 44.94
N GLU A 100 24.46 4.85 46.11
CA GLU A 100 25.72 4.29 46.59
C GLU A 100 25.53 2.83 47.02
N SER A 101 24.83 2.59 48.14
CA SER A 101 24.56 1.24 48.66
C SER A 101 23.34 0.55 48.08
N TYR A 102 22.35 1.34 47.67
CA TYR A 102 21.13 0.90 47.01
C TYR A 102 20.63 2.04 46.13
N ALA A 103 19.93 1.71 45.04
CA ALA A 103 19.18 2.69 44.28
C ALA A 103 17.77 2.86 44.85
N VAL A 104 17.17 1.78 45.36
CA VAL A 104 15.86 1.79 46.05
C VAL A 104 15.90 0.84 47.26
N ASN A 105 15.88 1.39 48.48
CA ASN A 105 15.76 0.66 49.74
C ASN A 105 14.27 0.42 50.08
N GLY A 106 13.57 -0.25 49.16
CA GLY A 106 12.14 -0.52 49.19
C GLY A 106 11.69 -1.13 47.85
N SER A 107 10.39 -1.19 47.63
CA SER A 107 9.81 -1.71 46.39
C SER A 107 9.79 -0.64 45.29
N LEU A 108 9.97 -1.04 44.04
CA LEU A 108 9.93 -0.14 42.88
C LEU A 108 8.74 -0.51 41.97
N ASN A 109 7.86 0.45 41.69
CA ASN A 109 6.86 0.33 40.64
C ASN A 109 7.12 1.41 39.58
N ALA A 110 7.41 1.03 38.34
CA ALA A 110 7.77 1.99 37.29
C ALA A 110 6.97 1.76 36.01
N THR A 111 6.35 2.82 35.50
CA THR A 111 5.79 2.90 34.16
C THR A 111 6.46 4.07 33.44
N VAL A 112 7.47 3.78 32.62
CA VAL A 112 8.40 4.74 32.01
C VAL A 112 8.75 4.33 30.57
N ASN A 113 9.49 5.16 29.82
CA ASN A 113 9.95 4.76 28.47
C ASN A 113 11.14 3.80 28.58
N ASP A 114 12.27 4.29 29.10
CA ASP A 114 13.45 3.51 29.49
C ASP A 114 13.69 3.61 31.01
N LEU A 115 14.22 2.54 31.61
CA LEU A 115 14.59 2.51 33.02
C LEU A 115 16.01 2.00 33.23
N THR A 116 16.85 2.79 33.90
CA THR A 116 18.16 2.36 34.38
C THR A 116 18.24 2.48 35.91
N VAL A 117 18.62 1.41 36.59
CA VAL A 117 18.78 1.37 38.06
C VAL A 117 20.15 0.81 38.39
N THR A 118 21.00 1.62 39.01
CA THR A 118 22.40 1.22 39.28
C THR A 118 22.79 1.54 40.72
N LYS A 119 23.44 0.58 41.39
CA LYS A 119 24.18 0.87 42.62
C LYS A 119 25.69 0.96 42.33
N SER A 120 26.41 1.83 43.03
CA SER A 120 27.84 2.10 42.76
C SER A 120 28.80 1.46 43.76
N ASP A 121 28.36 1.11 44.98
CA ASP A 121 29.22 0.47 45.97
C ASP A 121 29.29 -1.06 45.80
N SER A 122 30.35 -1.67 46.33
CA SER A 122 30.55 -3.12 46.34
C SER A 122 29.90 -3.82 47.53
N GLY A 123 29.01 -3.13 48.25
CA GLY A 123 28.28 -3.67 49.40
C GLY A 123 27.39 -4.84 49.01
N THR A 124 26.97 -5.62 50.00
CA THR A 124 26.09 -6.77 49.77
C THR A 124 24.65 -6.38 49.52
N ASP A 125 24.22 -5.15 49.78
CA ASP A 125 22.81 -4.78 49.57
C ASP A 125 22.44 -4.81 48.07
N ALA A 126 21.18 -5.12 47.78
CA ALA A 126 20.67 -5.12 46.41
C ALA A 126 20.44 -3.69 45.89
N ALA A 127 20.57 -3.50 44.57
CA ALA A 127 20.20 -2.23 43.94
C ALA A 127 18.73 -1.87 44.21
N ILE A 128 17.85 -2.87 44.23
CA ILE A 128 16.46 -2.79 44.70
C ILE A 128 16.24 -3.83 45.80
N ARG A 129 15.91 -3.37 47.01
CA ARG A 129 15.74 -4.27 48.17
C ARG A 129 14.34 -4.86 48.34
N GLY A 130 13.32 -4.22 47.76
CA GLY A 130 11.95 -4.73 47.73
C GLY A 130 11.63 -5.49 46.45
N GLU A 131 10.33 -5.67 46.19
CA GLU A 131 9.85 -6.16 44.90
C GLU A 131 9.93 -5.07 43.84
N ALA A 132 10.10 -5.47 42.58
CA ALA A 132 10.16 -4.54 41.45
C ALA A 132 9.11 -4.92 40.40
N THR A 133 8.22 -4.00 40.05
CA THR A 133 7.26 -4.13 38.95
C THR A 133 7.50 -3.02 37.93
N ILE A 134 7.89 -3.38 36.71
CA ILE A 134 8.35 -2.43 35.69
C ILE A 134 7.53 -2.64 34.42
N THR A 135 7.08 -1.54 33.82
CA THR A 135 6.45 -1.49 32.51
C THR A 135 7.19 -0.45 31.68
N SER A 136 7.89 -0.90 30.64
CA SER A 136 8.72 -0.05 29.77
C SER A 136 8.35 -0.26 28.30
N ALA A 137 8.35 0.82 27.51
CA ALA A 137 8.22 0.72 26.05
C ALA A 137 9.59 0.49 25.36
N GLY A 138 10.69 0.87 26.01
CA GLY A 138 12.06 0.63 25.58
C GLY A 138 12.81 -0.28 26.56
N ASP A 139 14.00 0.14 27.00
CA ASP A 139 14.99 -0.70 27.67
C ASP A 139 14.87 -0.67 29.20
N VAL A 140 15.16 -1.81 29.83
CA VAL A 140 15.29 -1.94 31.29
C VAL A 140 16.67 -2.46 31.66
N ARG A 141 17.44 -1.65 32.40
CA ARG A 141 18.78 -2.00 32.90
C ARG A 141 18.83 -1.94 34.41
N ILE A 142 19.20 -3.03 35.08
CA ILE A 142 19.36 -3.07 36.54
C ILE A 142 20.74 -3.64 36.87
N SER A 143 21.57 -2.87 37.56
CA SER A 143 22.93 -3.27 37.92
C SER A 143 23.19 -3.18 39.43
N GLY A 144 23.56 -4.32 40.01
CA GLY A 144 23.97 -4.51 41.39
C GLY A 144 25.47 -4.28 41.62
N ASN A 145 26.11 -3.42 40.83
CA ASN A 145 27.56 -3.17 40.78
C ASN A 145 28.39 -4.38 40.32
N LEU A 146 28.93 -4.30 39.11
CA LEU A 146 29.72 -5.35 38.49
C LEU A 146 31.20 -5.19 38.81
N ASP A 147 31.72 -6.00 39.74
CA ASP A 147 33.17 -6.26 39.83
C ASP A 147 33.47 -7.71 39.43
N TYR A 148 33.66 -7.93 38.13
CA TYR A 148 34.03 -9.23 37.57
C TYR A 148 35.42 -9.73 38.03
N ASN A 149 36.24 -8.85 38.60
CA ASN A 149 37.58 -9.20 39.08
C ASN A 149 37.57 -9.68 40.54
N ASN A 150 36.45 -9.53 41.25
CA ASN A 150 36.36 -9.82 42.67
C ASN A 150 35.17 -10.72 43.01
N ILE A 151 35.38 -12.02 42.75
CA ILE A 151 34.44 -13.12 43.06
C ILE A 151 34.06 -13.25 44.54
N SER A 152 34.63 -12.44 45.45
CA SER A 152 34.28 -12.45 46.87
C SER A 152 33.17 -11.46 47.25
N LEU A 153 32.81 -10.54 46.34
CA LEU A 153 31.74 -9.57 46.53
C LEU A 153 30.45 -10.09 45.89
N VAL A 154 29.33 -10.01 46.61
CA VAL A 154 28.03 -10.48 46.11
C VAL A 154 27.32 -9.31 45.43
N ASN A 155 27.16 -9.33 44.11
CA ASN A 155 26.50 -8.27 43.36
C ASN A 155 25.00 -8.55 43.21
N GLN A 156 24.17 -7.95 44.06
CA GLN A 156 22.72 -8.20 44.10
C GLN A 156 21.96 -7.13 43.32
N ALA A 157 21.12 -7.54 42.37
CA ALA A 157 20.31 -6.63 41.56
C ALA A 157 18.96 -6.36 42.25
N VAL A 158 18.20 -7.43 42.52
CA VAL A 158 16.87 -7.34 43.15
C VAL A 158 16.75 -8.40 44.25
N GLU A 159 16.42 -7.96 45.46
CA GLU A 159 16.22 -8.85 46.61
C GLU A 159 14.81 -9.49 46.59
N GLY A 160 13.78 -8.71 46.24
CA GLY A 160 12.42 -9.21 46.03
C GLY A 160 12.19 -9.87 44.66
N LYS A 161 10.93 -10.19 44.34
CA LYS A 161 10.57 -10.69 42.99
C LYS A 161 10.65 -9.54 41.99
N LEU A 162 11.28 -9.78 40.85
CA LEU A 162 11.27 -8.87 39.69
C LEU A 162 10.15 -9.26 38.73
N THR A 163 9.30 -8.30 38.36
CA THR A 163 8.27 -8.43 37.32
C THR A 163 8.49 -7.34 36.27
N VAL A 164 8.70 -7.73 35.02
CA VAL A 164 8.78 -6.80 33.87
C VAL A 164 7.62 -7.14 32.94
N ASN A 165 6.61 -6.28 32.89
CA ASN A 165 5.37 -6.53 32.13
C ASN A 165 5.55 -6.38 30.62
N SER A 166 6.49 -5.54 30.21
CA SER A 166 6.86 -5.26 28.82
C SER A 166 8.18 -4.48 28.80
N ALA A 167 9.06 -4.80 27.86
CA ALA A 167 10.28 -4.06 27.52
C ALA A 167 10.78 -4.53 26.13
N GLN A 168 11.60 -3.73 25.46
CA GLN A 168 12.37 -4.19 24.29
C GLN A 168 13.52 -5.07 24.78
N ASP A 169 14.52 -4.45 25.42
CA ASP A 169 15.68 -5.16 25.96
C ASP A 169 15.71 -5.10 27.49
N VAL A 170 15.98 -6.24 28.13
CA VAL A 170 16.18 -6.33 29.58
C VAL A 170 17.60 -6.81 29.86
N SER A 171 18.38 -5.98 30.56
CA SER A 171 19.74 -6.32 31.00
C SER A 171 19.83 -6.25 32.52
N ILE A 172 20.10 -7.39 33.14
CA ILE A 172 20.28 -7.48 34.58
C ILE A 172 21.68 -7.95 34.90
N ASP A 173 22.35 -7.15 35.71
CA ASP A 173 23.71 -7.37 36.14
C ASP A 173 23.73 -7.56 37.65
N GLY A 174 23.55 -8.79 38.10
CA GLY A 174 23.51 -9.19 39.50
C GLY A 174 22.50 -10.28 39.80
N ILE A 175 22.45 -10.69 41.07
CA ILE A 175 21.56 -11.75 41.57
C ILE A 175 20.12 -11.23 41.67
N LEU A 176 19.19 -12.05 41.17
CA LEU A 176 17.74 -11.92 41.39
C LEU A 176 17.28 -12.92 42.47
N ASN A 177 17.17 -12.49 43.72
CA ASN A 177 16.92 -13.39 44.87
C ASN A 177 15.49 -13.91 44.99
N GLY A 178 14.51 -13.08 44.61
CA GLY A 178 13.09 -13.43 44.65
C GLY A 178 12.59 -14.16 43.40
N GLY A 179 13.48 -14.48 42.46
CA GLY A 179 13.12 -14.93 41.12
C GLY A 179 12.61 -13.79 40.23
N ALA A 180 12.24 -14.13 39.00
CA ALA A 180 11.79 -13.14 38.04
C ALA A 180 10.74 -13.65 37.05
N ASP A 181 9.95 -12.71 36.56
CA ASP A 181 8.85 -12.88 35.62
C ASP A 181 8.95 -11.75 34.59
N ILE A 182 9.45 -12.05 33.39
CA ILE A 182 9.96 -11.04 32.45
C ILE A 182 9.32 -11.25 31.08
N ASN A 183 8.65 -10.22 30.57
CA ASN A 183 8.16 -10.14 29.20
C ASN A 183 8.98 -9.11 28.41
N CYS A 184 9.77 -9.56 27.44
CA CYS A 184 10.67 -8.71 26.66
C CYS A 184 11.00 -9.31 25.28
N GLN A 185 11.66 -8.54 24.41
CA GLN A 185 12.20 -9.05 23.15
C GLN A 185 13.56 -9.70 23.33
N THR A 186 14.48 -9.06 24.08
CA THR A 186 15.77 -9.68 24.43
C THR A 186 16.04 -9.63 25.93
N LEU A 187 16.71 -10.67 26.42
CA LEU A 187 17.09 -10.81 27.83
C LEU A 187 18.58 -11.12 27.97
N SER A 188 19.29 -10.30 28.72
CA SER A 188 20.68 -10.49 29.12
C SER A 188 20.77 -10.53 30.64
N LEU A 189 21.35 -11.58 31.19
CA LEU A 189 21.51 -11.75 32.64
C LEU A 189 22.97 -12.09 32.96
N ASN A 190 23.68 -11.26 33.73
CA ASN A 190 25.06 -11.53 34.11
C ASN A 190 25.26 -11.44 35.62
N CYS A 191 26.09 -12.32 36.17
CA CYS A 191 26.43 -12.28 37.59
C CYS A 191 27.90 -12.67 37.83
N GLY A 192 28.65 -11.79 38.51
CA GLY A 192 30.05 -12.01 38.84
C GLY A 192 30.26 -13.03 39.96
N ASN A 193 29.31 -13.14 40.90
CA ASN A 193 29.38 -14.04 42.04
C ASN A 193 27.97 -14.44 42.52
N GLY A 194 27.71 -15.74 42.62
CA GLY A 194 26.38 -16.27 42.91
C GLY A 194 25.69 -16.87 41.69
N SER A 195 24.44 -17.27 41.88
CA SER A 195 23.55 -17.59 40.77
C SER A 195 22.91 -16.33 40.25
N THR A 196 22.71 -16.22 38.94
CA THR A 196 22.06 -15.03 38.38
C THR A 196 20.59 -14.94 38.80
N VAL A 197 19.90 -16.08 38.92
CA VAL A 197 18.54 -16.15 39.48
C VAL A 197 18.45 -17.19 40.59
N SER A 198 18.02 -16.78 41.78
CA SER A 198 17.69 -17.67 42.89
C SER A 198 16.27 -18.20 42.72
N GLY A 199 16.12 -19.46 42.33
CA GLY A 199 14.82 -20.12 42.16
C GLY A 199 14.28 -20.08 40.72
N THR A 200 13.12 -19.45 40.50
CA THR A 200 12.39 -19.51 39.22
C THR A 200 12.58 -18.25 38.38
N LEU A 201 12.90 -18.45 37.10
CA LEU A 201 12.86 -17.45 36.04
C LEU A 201 11.77 -17.85 35.04
N THR A 202 10.79 -16.97 34.83
CA THR A 202 9.80 -17.10 33.74
C THR A 202 10.07 -16.00 32.72
N VAL A 203 10.20 -16.38 31.44
CA VAL A 203 10.43 -15.45 30.34
C VAL A 203 9.33 -15.63 29.30
N HIS A 204 8.78 -14.51 28.85
CA HIS A 204 7.71 -14.45 27.86
C HIS A 204 8.19 -13.75 26.57
N ASN A 205 7.80 -14.28 25.42
CA ASN A 205 7.93 -13.64 24.08
C ASN A 205 9.35 -13.30 23.60
N ALA A 206 10.40 -13.76 24.30
CA ALA A 206 11.77 -13.39 23.97
C ALA A 206 12.27 -14.05 22.67
N GLN A 207 12.96 -13.24 21.86
CA GLN A 207 13.65 -13.60 20.62
C GLN A 207 15.16 -13.81 20.81
N LYS A 208 15.68 -13.51 22.00
CA LYS A 208 17.04 -13.88 22.40
C LYS A 208 17.16 -13.89 23.92
N ILE A 209 17.73 -14.94 24.48
CA ILE A 209 18.03 -15.02 25.91
C ILE A 209 19.48 -15.44 26.08
N GLN A 210 20.24 -14.64 26.82
CA GLN A 210 21.61 -14.95 27.20
C GLN A 210 21.76 -14.75 28.70
N ALA A 211 22.29 -15.77 29.38
CA ALA A 211 22.55 -15.66 30.80
C ALA A 211 23.90 -16.29 31.16
N THR A 212 24.75 -15.52 31.84
CA THR A 212 26.11 -15.90 32.18
C THR A 212 26.36 -15.77 33.68
N ALA A 213 26.89 -16.82 34.29
CA ALA A 213 27.38 -16.81 35.66
C ALA A 213 28.90 -17.01 35.71
N PHE A 214 29.56 -16.32 36.64
CA PHE A 214 31.00 -16.40 36.89
C PHE A 214 31.33 -17.01 38.26
N ALA A 215 30.50 -17.94 38.75
CA ALA A 215 30.53 -18.41 40.13
C ALA A 215 30.33 -19.92 40.28
N ILE A 216 30.54 -20.40 41.51
CA ILE A 216 30.39 -21.80 41.93
C ILE A 216 28.93 -22.31 41.98
N TYR A 217 27.98 -21.53 41.47
CA TYR A 217 26.56 -21.86 41.42
C TYR A 217 26.05 -21.71 39.99
N GLY A 218 24.91 -22.33 39.68
CA GLY A 218 24.35 -22.27 38.33
C GLY A 218 23.85 -20.87 37.96
N VAL A 219 23.65 -20.64 36.66
CA VAL A 219 23.00 -19.42 36.15
C VAL A 219 21.61 -19.25 36.76
N ILE A 220 20.91 -20.37 36.95
CA ILE A 220 19.61 -20.44 37.62
C ILE A 220 19.68 -21.49 38.72
N GLY A 221 19.29 -21.12 39.94
CA GLY A 221 19.35 -21.98 41.14
C GLY A 221 20.64 -21.81 41.93
N ASP A 222 20.54 -21.85 43.27
CA ASP A 222 21.62 -21.57 44.23
C ASP A 222 21.75 -22.65 45.32
N ARG A 223 22.60 -22.43 46.34
CA ARG A 223 22.77 -23.35 47.47
C ARG A 223 21.52 -23.41 48.35
N GLY A 224 20.61 -24.31 47.99
CA GLY A 224 19.40 -24.63 48.76
C GLY A 224 18.10 -24.43 48.00
N LYS A 225 18.11 -23.79 46.82
CA LYS A 225 16.96 -23.66 45.93
C LYS A 225 17.27 -24.19 44.54
N ALA A 226 16.53 -25.22 44.13
CA ALA A 226 16.61 -25.74 42.77
C ALA A 226 16.22 -24.67 41.75
N GLY A 227 16.98 -24.57 40.67
CA GLY A 227 16.69 -23.66 39.57
C GLY A 227 15.47 -24.10 38.78
N LYS A 228 14.64 -23.16 38.33
CA LYS A 228 13.59 -23.45 37.35
C LYS A 228 13.56 -22.38 36.28
N LEU A 229 13.73 -22.78 35.02
CA LEU A 229 13.53 -21.92 33.86
C LEU A 229 12.22 -22.27 33.17
N VAL A 230 11.35 -21.29 32.99
CA VAL A 230 10.13 -21.41 32.20
C VAL A 230 10.21 -20.47 31.00
N LEU A 231 10.06 -21.02 29.81
CA LEU A 231 10.08 -20.30 28.55
C LEU A 231 8.69 -20.41 27.92
N ASP A 232 7.99 -19.28 27.84
CA ASP A 232 6.61 -19.19 27.38
C ASP A 232 6.53 -18.31 26.13
N HIS A 233 6.05 -18.85 25.01
CA HIS A 233 6.01 -18.16 23.71
C HIS A 233 7.37 -17.57 23.25
N CYS A 234 8.48 -18.09 23.74
CA CYS A 234 9.82 -17.66 23.31
C CYS A 234 10.18 -18.33 21.98
N THR A 235 10.78 -17.56 21.06
CA THR A 235 11.14 -18.03 19.71
C THR A 235 12.64 -17.90 19.40
N GLY A 236 13.38 -17.26 20.31
CA GLY A 236 14.81 -17.02 20.21
C GLY A 236 15.72 -18.12 20.72
N ALA A 237 16.98 -18.14 20.25
CA ALA A 237 18.00 -18.96 20.88
C ALA A 237 18.18 -18.58 22.37
N VAL A 238 18.29 -19.60 23.22
CA VAL A 238 18.54 -19.45 24.66
C VAL A 238 19.90 -20.02 24.96
N THR A 239 20.78 -19.23 25.56
CA THR A 239 22.12 -19.67 25.96
C THR A 239 22.35 -19.40 27.44
N LEU A 240 22.62 -20.46 28.20
CA LEU A 240 23.01 -20.41 29.60
C LEU A 240 24.45 -20.90 29.72
N CYS A 241 25.32 -20.06 30.29
CA CYS A 241 26.73 -20.37 30.43
C CYS A 241 27.21 -20.12 31.86
N ASN A 242 27.70 -21.16 32.51
CA ASN A 242 28.53 -21.02 33.70
C ASN A 242 30.00 -21.10 33.31
N THR A 243 30.70 -19.99 33.44
CA THR A 243 32.11 -19.89 33.09
C THR A 243 33.04 -20.50 34.13
N TYR A 244 32.54 -20.77 35.35
CA TYR A 244 33.24 -21.51 36.38
C TYR A 244 33.07 -23.01 36.09
N GLY A 245 33.74 -23.50 35.04
CA GLY A 245 33.50 -24.74 34.26
C GLY A 245 33.51 -26.12 34.96
N SER A 246 33.09 -26.19 36.22
CA SER A 246 32.84 -27.43 36.98
C SER A 246 31.42 -27.49 37.58
N TYR A 247 30.59 -26.47 37.34
CA TYR A 247 29.22 -26.38 37.87
C TYR A 247 28.20 -26.28 36.76
N GLU A 248 27.04 -26.90 36.98
CA GLU A 248 25.93 -26.90 36.02
C GLU A 248 25.37 -25.50 35.71
N ALA A 249 24.84 -25.33 34.49
CA ALA A 249 24.18 -24.11 34.01
C ALA A 249 22.87 -23.84 34.77
N VAL A 250 22.12 -24.90 35.07
CA VAL A 250 20.89 -24.82 35.88
C VAL A 250 21.05 -25.74 37.09
N GLN A 251 21.30 -25.18 38.27
CA GLN A 251 21.67 -25.94 39.46
C GLN A 251 20.53 -26.79 39.99
N ALA A 252 20.72 -28.12 39.96
CA ALA A 252 19.73 -29.13 40.40
C ALA A 252 18.31 -28.86 39.87
N GLY A 253 18.21 -28.26 38.69
CA GLY A 253 17.01 -27.58 38.25
C GLY A 253 16.43 -28.10 36.94
N THR A 254 15.31 -27.53 36.54
CA THR A 254 14.52 -27.99 35.40
C THR A 254 14.28 -26.87 34.41
N VAL A 255 14.28 -27.20 33.12
CA VAL A 255 13.89 -26.30 32.04
C VAL A 255 12.53 -26.76 31.50
N GLU A 256 11.64 -25.81 31.32
CA GLU A 256 10.29 -26.05 30.84
C GLU A 256 9.95 -25.09 29.71
N VAL A 257 9.64 -25.64 28.53
CA VAL A 257 9.26 -24.89 27.33
C VAL A 257 7.77 -25.11 27.08
N ARG A 258 7.00 -24.02 26.91
CA ARG A 258 5.53 -24.07 26.73
C ARG A 258 5.08 -23.07 25.66
N ASN A 259 3.93 -23.36 25.07
CA ASN A 259 3.27 -22.49 24.09
C ASN A 259 4.18 -22.04 22.93
N LEU A 260 4.98 -22.97 22.40
CA LEU A 260 5.76 -22.70 21.20
C LEU A 260 4.82 -22.39 20.02
N PRO A 261 5.23 -21.52 19.08
CA PRO A 261 4.55 -21.39 17.81
C PRO A 261 4.46 -22.75 17.14
N THR A 262 3.36 -22.99 16.43
CA THR A 262 3.15 -24.33 15.87
C THR A 262 4.10 -24.62 14.73
N GLY A 263 4.57 -25.87 14.69
CA GLY A 263 5.61 -26.30 13.77
C GLY A 263 7.02 -26.11 14.31
N TYR A 264 7.23 -25.49 15.49
CA TYR A 264 8.54 -25.43 16.14
C TYR A 264 8.74 -26.55 17.16
N VAL A 265 9.95 -27.10 17.21
CA VAL A 265 10.42 -28.00 18.28
C VAL A 265 11.68 -27.43 18.91
N ALA A 266 11.82 -27.62 20.22
CA ALA A 266 13.03 -27.24 20.94
C ALA A 266 14.09 -28.35 20.80
N ARG A 267 15.28 -27.99 20.35
CA ARG A 267 16.50 -28.81 20.42
C ARG A 267 17.39 -28.31 21.55
N TYR A 268 17.90 -29.24 22.34
CA TYR A 268 18.75 -28.92 23.49
C TYR A 268 20.18 -29.31 23.18
N TYR A 269 21.13 -28.46 23.54
CA TYR A 269 22.55 -28.72 23.42
C TYR A 269 23.19 -28.52 24.79
N ALA A 270 23.95 -29.51 25.25
CA ALA A 270 24.59 -29.47 26.56
C ALA A 270 26.05 -29.94 26.49
N GLY A 271 26.92 -29.32 27.27
CA GLY A 271 28.34 -29.70 27.35
C GLY A 271 29.14 -28.81 28.30
N SER A 272 30.44 -29.07 28.44
CA SER A 272 31.31 -28.25 29.30
C SER A 272 31.54 -26.83 28.75
N SER A 273 31.34 -26.65 27.44
CA SER A 273 31.45 -25.39 26.72
C SER A 273 30.62 -25.45 25.43
N GLU A 274 30.47 -24.33 24.73
CA GLU A 274 29.80 -24.28 23.42
C GLU A 274 30.44 -25.25 22.41
N ALA A 275 31.77 -25.26 22.31
CA ALA A 275 32.52 -26.08 21.36
C ALA A 275 32.44 -27.59 21.66
N GLU A 276 32.18 -27.96 22.91
CA GLU A 276 32.04 -29.36 23.35
C GLU A 276 30.58 -29.79 23.50
N SER A 277 29.63 -28.90 23.22
CA SER A 277 28.20 -29.20 23.39
C SER A 277 27.70 -30.18 22.33
N THR A 278 26.82 -31.08 22.75
CA THR A 278 26.18 -32.07 21.87
C THR A 278 24.66 -32.01 22.05
N GLU A 279 23.93 -32.39 20.99
CA GLU A 279 22.47 -32.41 21.02
C GLU A 279 21.96 -33.49 22.00
N THR A 280 21.00 -33.13 22.84
CA THR A 280 20.30 -34.02 23.77
C THR A 280 18.79 -33.84 23.65
N GLN A 281 18.05 -34.91 23.97
CA GLN A 281 16.58 -34.90 23.98
C GLN A 281 16.00 -34.62 25.37
N ASP A 282 16.82 -34.62 26.42
CA ASP A 282 16.38 -34.36 27.80
C ASP A 282 16.70 -32.92 28.20
N ALA A 283 15.66 -32.10 28.34
CA ALA A 283 15.80 -30.72 28.80
C ALA A 283 16.45 -30.61 30.20
N ASN A 284 16.46 -31.69 30.99
CA ASN A 284 17.07 -31.74 32.32
C ASN A 284 18.59 -31.99 32.30
N ASP A 285 19.19 -32.24 31.13
CA ASP A 285 20.66 -32.27 31.02
C ASP A 285 21.30 -30.91 31.32
N CYS A 286 20.52 -29.82 31.35
CA CYS A 286 20.94 -28.51 31.88
C CYS A 286 21.48 -28.58 33.32
N ALA A 287 21.09 -29.59 34.10
CA ALA A 287 21.52 -29.81 35.47
C ALA A 287 22.82 -30.62 35.62
N ARG A 288 23.49 -30.96 34.50
CA ARG A 288 24.72 -31.76 34.50
C ARG A 288 25.93 -31.04 33.92
N TYR A 289 25.70 -29.99 33.14
CA TYR A 289 26.72 -29.36 32.29
C TYR A 289 26.75 -27.85 32.47
N SER A 290 27.92 -27.24 32.36
CA SER A 290 28.15 -25.80 32.53
C SER A 290 27.66 -24.95 31.37
N TYR A 291 27.45 -25.54 30.18
CA TYR A 291 26.85 -24.88 29.03
C TYR A 291 25.56 -25.58 28.63
N PHE A 292 24.50 -24.79 28.42
CA PHE A 292 23.21 -25.27 27.93
C PHE A 292 22.64 -24.28 26.91
N ARG A 293 22.27 -24.79 25.73
CA ARG A 293 21.65 -24.01 24.67
C ARG A 293 20.35 -24.65 24.22
N ILE A 294 19.35 -23.81 23.95
CA ILE A 294 18.08 -24.21 23.36
C ILE A 294 17.95 -23.51 22.02
N GLU A 295 17.69 -24.27 20.97
CA GLU A 295 17.34 -23.76 19.66
C GLU A 295 15.92 -24.16 19.31
N TYR A 296 15.15 -23.22 18.78
CA TYR A 296 13.83 -23.50 18.23
C TYR A 296 13.98 -23.70 16.74
N VAL A 297 13.83 -24.94 16.31
CA VAL A 297 13.88 -25.30 14.89
C VAL A 297 12.48 -25.63 14.41
N ASN A 298 12.16 -25.25 13.19
CA ASN A 298 10.94 -25.68 12.51
C ASN A 298 11.24 -26.97 11.74
N PRO A 299 10.84 -28.16 12.22
CA PRO A 299 11.07 -29.44 11.55
C PRO A 299 10.41 -29.57 10.17
N SER A 300 9.41 -28.74 9.86
CA SER A 300 8.65 -28.89 8.62
C SER A 300 9.39 -28.27 7.43
N ASN A 301 9.95 -29.13 6.57
CA ASN A 301 10.81 -28.74 5.45
C ASN A 301 10.06 -28.27 4.19
N LYS A 302 8.72 -28.33 4.17
CA LYS A 302 7.87 -27.86 3.07
C LYS A 302 6.80 -26.90 3.54
N THR A 303 6.36 -26.07 2.62
CA THR A 303 5.30 -25.08 2.81
C THR A 303 4.06 -25.48 2.03
N LEU A 304 2.90 -25.36 2.67
CA LEU A 304 1.60 -25.43 2.03
C LEU A 304 0.97 -24.05 2.14
N THR A 305 0.89 -23.31 1.06
CA THR A 305 0.23 -22.00 1.02
C THR A 305 -1.19 -22.18 0.52
N LEU A 306 -2.16 -21.77 1.32
CA LEU A 306 -3.58 -21.86 1.01
C LEU A 306 -4.18 -20.46 0.88
N THR A 307 -4.87 -20.18 -0.21
CA THR A 307 -5.64 -18.93 -0.39
C THR A 307 -7.13 -19.25 -0.43
N ASN A 308 -7.92 -18.51 0.37
CA ASN A 308 -9.35 -18.73 0.60
C ASN A 308 -9.67 -20.18 1.04
N ALA A 309 -8.78 -20.76 1.85
CA ALA A 309 -8.86 -22.13 2.31
C ALA A 309 -8.09 -22.34 3.61
N LYS A 310 -8.42 -23.40 4.34
CA LYS A 310 -7.79 -23.79 5.61
C LYS A 310 -7.38 -25.25 5.61
N ALA A 311 -6.29 -25.55 6.30
CA ALA A 311 -5.79 -26.91 6.50
C ALA A 311 -6.25 -27.46 7.87
N TYR A 312 -6.41 -28.78 7.94
CA TYR A 312 -6.90 -29.50 9.12
C TYR A 312 -6.10 -30.78 9.29
N THR A 313 -5.97 -31.22 10.54
CA THR A 313 -5.24 -32.45 10.90
C THR A 313 -6.09 -33.71 10.73
N ASP A 314 -7.40 -33.56 10.63
CA ASP A 314 -8.37 -34.65 10.59
C ASP A 314 -9.36 -34.53 9.40
N ALA A 315 -9.86 -35.68 8.94
CA ALA A 315 -10.80 -35.77 7.83
C ALA A 315 -12.20 -35.22 8.15
N GLU A 316 -12.51 -34.99 9.43
CA GLU A 316 -13.77 -34.37 9.88
C GLU A 316 -13.68 -32.83 9.85
N TYR A 317 -12.49 -32.27 9.58
CA TYR A 317 -12.22 -30.83 9.52
C TYR A 317 -12.57 -30.10 10.82
N THR A 318 -12.27 -30.75 11.95
CA THR A 318 -12.60 -30.25 13.29
C THR A 318 -11.44 -29.52 13.95
N THR A 319 -10.22 -29.95 13.67
CA THR A 319 -9.00 -29.39 14.24
C THR A 319 -8.19 -28.71 13.13
N GLU A 320 -8.27 -27.38 13.08
CA GLU A 320 -7.51 -26.57 12.12
C GLU A 320 -6.01 -26.72 12.41
N LEU A 321 -5.24 -26.97 11.35
CA LEU A 321 -3.78 -26.97 11.42
C LEU A 321 -3.33 -25.53 11.69
N ILE A 322 -2.38 -25.30 12.58
CA ILE A 322 -1.98 -23.94 12.92
C ILE A 322 -1.06 -23.40 11.81
N ASN A 323 -1.38 -22.21 11.31
CA ASN A 323 -0.63 -21.55 10.24
C ASN A 323 0.62 -20.83 10.78
N ALA A 324 1.62 -20.68 9.92
CA ALA A 324 2.86 -19.95 10.17
C ALA A 324 2.68 -18.45 9.99
N THR A 325 1.89 -18.06 8.98
CA THR A 325 1.52 -16.68 8.67
C THR A 325 0.11 -16.66 8.08
N SER A 326 -0.62 -15.55 8.31
CA SER A 326 -1.94 -15.32 7.73
C SER A 326 -2.15 -13.85 7.43
N ALA A 327 -2.37 -13.52 6.16
CA ALA A 327 -2.67 -12.16 5.69
C ALA A 327 -3.60 -12.22 4.47
N ASN A 328 -4.59 -11.32 4.41
CA ASN A 328 -5.47 -11.11 3.24
C ASN A 328 -6.12 -12.39 2.66
N GLY A 329 -6.54 -13.33 3.51
CA GLY A 329 -7.19 -14.57 3.06
C GLY A 329 -6.24 -15.67 2.59
N THR A 330 -4.92 -15.45 2.67
CA THR A 330 -3.88 -16.45 2.43
C THR A 330 -3.25 -16.88 3.76
N SER A 331 -3.08 -18.18 3.94
CA SER A 331 -2.41 -18.78 5.09
C SER A 331 -1.33 -19.74 4.62
N THR A 332 -0.13 -19.62 5.18
CA THR A 332 0.97 -20.57 4.91
C THR A 332 1.13 -21.51 6.09
N TYR A 333 1.21 -22.80 5.82
CA TYR A 333 1.39 -23.87 6.80
C TYR A 333 2.75 -24.53 6.57
N HIS A 334 3.43 -24.87 7.65
CA HIS A 334 4.63 -25.70 7.59
C HIS A 334 4.23 -27.16 7.76
N VAL A 335 4.59 -28.01 6.81
CA VAL A 335 4.18 -29.42 6.75
C VAL A 335 5.39 -30.29 6.37
N ASP A 336 5.56 -31.44 7.05
CA ASP A 336 6.65 -32.36 6.69
C ASP A 336 6.41 -32.99 5.31
N GLU A 337 7.47 -33.16 4.53
CA GLU A 337 7.43 -33.91 3.27
C GLU A 337 6.84 -35.32 3.44
N GLY A 338 5.88 -35.66 2.60
CA GLY A 338 5.13 -36.91 2.61
C GLY A 338 3.90 -36.94 3.53
N LYS A 339 3.64 -35.90 4.33
CA LYS A 339 2.43 -35.83 5.18
C LYS A 339 1.18 -35.54 4.37
N THR A 340 0.09 -36.20 4.74
CA THR A 340 -1.26 -35.93 4.22
C THR A 340 -1.98 -34.92 5.11
N VAL A 341 -2.57 -33.89 4.49
CA VAL A 341 -3.28 -32.77 5.11
C VAL A 341 -4.69 -32.68 4.51
N TYR A 342 -5.67 -32.36 5.33
CA TYR A 342 -7.06 -32.19 4.89
C TYR A 342 -7.33 -30.70 4.67
N VAL A 343 -7.71 -30.31 3.46
CA VAL A 343 -7.91 -28.91 3.11
C VAL A 343 -9.38 -28.63 2.82
N LYS A 344 -9.91 -27.54 3.38
CA LYS A 344 -11.28 -27.07 3.17
C LYS A 344 -11.27 -25.63 2.68
N ALA A 345 -11.97 -25.37 1.59
CA ALA A 345 -12.19 -24.03 1.07
C ALA A 345 -13.00 -23.18 2.06
N VAL A 346 -12.70 -21.89 2.14
CA VAL A 346 -13.35 -20.88 2.99
C VAL A 346 -13.72 -19.68 2.15
N ALA A 347 -15.01 -19.34 2.11
CA ALA A 347 -15.50 -18.21 1.35
C ALA A 347 -14.99 -16.87 1.92
N PRO A 348 -14.72 -15.86 1.08
CA PRO A 348 -14.26 -14.55 1.52
C PRO A 348 -15.35 -13.68 2.21
N GLY A 349 -16.58 -14.18 2.36
CA GLY A 349 -17.69 -13.51 3.08
C GLY A 349 -18.94 -14.40 3.23
N GLU A 350 -19.90 -13.99 4.08
CA GLU A 350 -21.14 -14.76 4.31
C GLU A 350 -22.13 -14.64 3.14
N GLY A 351 -22.57 -15.78 2.59
CA GLY A 351 -23.76 -15.90 1.72
C GLY A 351 -23.61 -15.52 0.24
N GLN A 352 -22.55 -14.82 -0.16
CA GLN A 352 -22.41 -14.24 -1.51
C GLN A 352 -21.48 -15.00 -2.47
N TRP A 353 -21.01 -16.21 -2.14
CA TRP A 353 -19.99 -16.91 -2.94
C TRP A 353 -20.34 -18.37 -3.20
N LYS A 354 -20.03 -18.87 -4.39
CA LYS A 354 -20.08 -20.27 -4.80
C LYS A 354 -18.66 -20.75 -5.05
N PHE A 355 -18.33 -21.93 -4.57
CA PHE A 355 -17.04 -22.54 -4.83
C PHE A 355 -16.90 -22.89 -6.32
N GLY A 356 -15.87 -22.33 -6.95
CA GLY A 356 -15.58 -22.46 -8.38
C GLY A 356 -14.50 -23.47 -8.72
N GLY A 357 -14.06 -24.27 -7.74
CA GLY A 357 -12.95 -25.23 -7.88
C GLY A 357 -11.62 -24.73 -7.30
N TRP A 358 -10.58 -25.54 -7.45
CA TRP A 358 -9.22 -25.16 -7.09
C TRP A 358 -8.48 -24.67 -8.35
N ILE A 359 -7.69 -23.60 -8.24
CA ILE A 359 -6.89 -23.09 -9.36
C ILE A 359 -5.83 -24.14 -9.74
N ASP A 360 -5.64 -24.35 -11.05
CA ASP A 360 -4.70 -25.31 -11.64
C ASP A 360 -4.86 -26.76 -11.16
N ARG A 361 -6.09 -27.11 -10.78
CA ARG A 361 -6.47 -28.43 -10.26
C ARG A 361 -7.80 -28.91 -10.81
N GLU A 362 -7.93 -30.22 -11.00
CA GLU A 362 -9.15 -30.85 -11.52
C GLU A 362 -10.20 -31.12 -10.43
N GLU A 363 -9.81 -31.06 -9.15
CA GLU A 363 -10.70 -31.31 -8.03
C GLU A 363 -11.81 -30.25 -7.91
N THR A 364 -13.06 -30.70 -7.87
CA THR A 364 -14.25 -29.84 -7.81
C THR A 364 -14.89 -29.75 -6.42
N SER A 365 -14.33 -30.46 -5.44
CA SER A 365 -14.83 -30.48 -4.05
C SER A 365 -14.24 -29.34 -3.22
N GLU A 366 -15.07 -28.69 -2.39
CA GLU A 366 -14.63 -27.74 -1.37
C GLU A 366 -13.71 -28.38 -0.32
N LYS A 367 -13.77 -29.70 -0.19
CA LYS A 367 -12.97 -30.51 0.73
C LYS A 367 -12.08 -31.44 -0.07
N ILE A 368 -10.77 -31.27 0.08
CA ILE A 368 -9.76 -32.10 -0.60
C ILE A 368 -8.78 -32.67 0.42
N THR A 369 -8.05 -33.69 -0.02
CA THR A 369 -6.96 -34.31 0.73
C THR A 369 -5.68 -34.12 -0.07
N VAL A 370 -4.63 -33.62 0.57
CA VAL A 370 -3.40 -33.18 -0.10
C VAL A 370 -2.23 -33.84 0.59
N THR A 371 -1.39 -34.56 -0.17
CA THR A 371 -0.10 -35.04 0.33
C THR A 371 0.97 -34.05 -0.06
N VAL A 372 1.68 -33.48 0.92
CA VAL A 372 2.69 -32.44 0.70
C VAL A 372 4.02 -33.10 0.39
N THR A 373 4.43 -33.12 -0.87
CA THR A 373 5.72 -33.69 -1.31
C THR A 373 6.74 -32.61 -1.70
N GLU A 374 6.28 -31.39 -1.94
CA GLU A 374 7.09 -30.22 -2.29
C GLU A 374 6.42 -28.96 -1.71
N ASP A 375 6.96 -27.78 -1.99
CA ASP A 375 6.27 -26.54 -1.66
C ASP A 375 5.04 -26.39 -2.54
N MET A 376 3.86 -26.31 -1.93
CA MET A 376 2.59 -26.36 -2.62
C MET A 376 1.81 -25.07 -2.40
N THR A 377 1.21 -24.54 -3.45
CA THR A 377 0.24 -23.44 -3.35
C THR A 377 -1.11 -23.91 -3.86
N LEU A 378 -2.16 -23.73 -3.07
CA LEU A 378 -3.54 -24.05 -3.43
C LEU A 378 -4.42 -22.83 -3.24
N THR A 379 -5.14 -22.46 -4.29
CA THR A 379 -6.06 -21.34 -4.24
C THR A 379 -7.47 -21.85 -4.49
N ALA A 380 -8.35 -21.67 -3.51
CA ALA A 380 -9.77 -21.88 -3.69
C ALA A 380 -10.34 -20.73 -4.52
N LYS A 381 -10.88 -21.06 -5.70
CA LYS A 381 -11.59 -20.11 -6.54
C LYS A 381 -13.00 -19.94 -5.99
N TRP A 382 -13.37 -18.72 -5.67
CA TRP A 382 -14.73 -18.36 -5.31
C TRP A 382 -15.29 -17.47 -6.42
N VAL A 383 -16.48 -17.81 -6.89
CA VAL A 383 -17.24 -16.99 -7.83
C VAL A 383 -18.42 -16.40 -7.08
N GLU A 384 -18.71 -15.13 -7.34
CA GLU A 384 -19.82 -14.45 -6.67
C GLU A 384 -21.14 -15.18 -6.99
N ARG A 385 -21.92 -15.50 -5.95
CA ARG A 385 -23.33 -15.87 -6.07
C ARG A 385 -24.09 -14.62 -6.44
N THR A 386 -24.14 -14.30 -7.72
CA THR A 386 -25.14 -13.36 -8.18
C THR A 386 -26.48 -14.09 -8.13
N THR A 387 -27.37 -13.66 -7.25
CA THR A 387 -28.76 -14.06 -7.26
C THR A 387 -29.57 -12.92 -7.85
N HIS A 388 -30.52 -13.25 -8.68
CA HIS A 388 -31.41 -12.30 -9.28
C HIS A 388 -32.84 -12.53 -8.82
N THR A 389 -33.59 -11.44 -8.78
CA THR A 389 -35.02 -11.48 -8.48
C THR A 389 -35.76 -11.80 -9.76
N LEU A 390 -36.44 -12.95 -9.78
CA LEU A 390 -37.41 -13.29 -10.81
C LEU A 390 -38.81 -12.92 -10.30
N THR A 391 -39.44 -11.93 -10.93
CA THR A 391 -40.81 -11.53 -10.61
C THR A 391 -41.76 -12.12 -11.64
N LEU A 392 -42.65 -13.03 -11.24
CA LEU A 392 -43.67 -13.59 -12.12
C LEU A 392 -45.03 -12.99 -11.83
N LYS A 393 -45.81 -12.75 -12.88
CA LYS A 393 -47.23 -12.38 -12.77
C LYS A 393 -48.08 -13.27 -13.66
N TYR A 394 -49.16 -13.82 -13.10
CA TYR A 394 -50.01 -14.80 -13.77
C TYR A 394 -49.21 -16.00 -14.30
N ALA A 395 -48.23 -16.45 -13.52
CA ALA A 395 -47.33 -17.53 -13.90
C ALA A 395 -46.64 -18.13 -12.67
N GLU A 396 -46.14 -19.35 -12.83
CA GLU A 396 -45.48 -20.13 -11.77
C GLU A 396 -44.14 -20.70 -12.26
N ALA A 397 -43.16 -20.76 -11.37
CA ALA A 397 -41.81 -21.26 -11.66
C ALA A 397 -41.62 -22.70 -11.18
N TYR A 398 -40.90 -23.50 -11.96
CA TYR A 398 -40.57 -24.89 -11.68
C TYR A 398 -39.08 -25.15 -11.89
N GLU A 399 -38.50 -25.98 -11.02
CA GLU A 399 -37.19 -26.58 -11.19
C GLU A 399 -37.40 -28.06 -11.52
N GLY A 400 -37.23 -28.41 -12.79
CA GLY A 400 -37.70 -29.69 -13.33
C GLY A 400 -39.22 -29.83 -13.16
N GLU A 401 -39.68 -30.88 -12.48
CA GLU A 401 -41.11 -31.09 -12.18
C GLU A 401 -41.56 -30.43 -10.85
N THR A 402 -40.62 -29.88 -10.07
CA THR A 402 -40.93 -29.36 -8.72
C THR A 402 -41.27 -27.88 -8.79
N LYS A 403 -42.46 -27.50 -8.30
CA LYS A 403 -42.88 -26.10 -8.20
C LYS A 403 -42.03 -25.37 -7.15
N LEU A 404 -41.46 -24.23 -7.51
CA LEU A 404 -40.73 -23.36 -6.59
C LEU A 404 -41.71 -22.58 -5.71
N VAL A 405 -41.31 -22.34 -4.46
CA VAL A 405 -42.07 -21.52 -3.50
C VAL A 405 -41.52 -20.10 -3.53
N GLY A 406 -42.31 -19.15 -4.03
CA GLY A 406 -41.97 -17.74 -4.04
C GLY A 406 -42.75 -16.94 -3.01
N THR A 407 -42.40 -15.66 -2.86
CA THR A 407 -43.10 -14.73 -1.97
C THR A 407 -44.25 -14.07 -2.72
N ALA A 408 -45.49 -14.23 -2.23
CA ALA A 408 -46.66 -13.64 -2.88
C ALA A 408 -46.67 -12.12 -2.73
N GLY A 409 -46.84 -11.41 -3.84
CA GLY A 409 -47.03 -9.96 -3.91
C GLY A 409 -48.47 -9.56 -4.24
N GLU A 410 -48.69 -8.28 -4.50
CA GLU A 410 -50.01 -7.75 -4.87
C GLU A 410 -50.39 -8.12 -6.32
N ASN A 411 -51.69 -8.15 -6.62
CA ASN A 411 -52.24 -8.37 -7.98
C ASN A 411 -51.72 -9.63 -8.71
N GLY A 412 -51.58 -10.76 -8.01
CA GLY A 412 -51.20 -12.05 -8.61
C GLY A 412 -49.72 -12.16 -9.00
N THR A 413 -48.86 -11.31 -8.42
CA THR A 413 -47.41 -11.39 -8.58
C THR A 413 -46.79 -12.33 -7.55
N THR A 414 -45.69 -13.00 -7.92
CA THR A 414 -44.88 -13.82 -7.02
C THR A 414 -43.41 -13.57 -7.33
N THR A 415 -42.62 -13.27 -6.31
CA THR A 415 -41.16 -13.05 -6.44
C THR A 415 -40.38 -14.27 -6.00
N TYR A 416 -39.34 -14.60 -6.75
CA TYR A 416 -38.43 -15.71 -6.51
C TYR A 416 -37.00 -15.17 -6.48
N THR A 417 -36.21 -15.64 -5.52
CA THR A 417 -34.76 -15.42 -5.51
C THR A 417 -34.11 -16.59 -6.24
N VAL A 418 -33.47 -16.33 -7.38
CA VAL A 418 -32.95 -17.35 -8.30
C VAL A 418 -31.46 -17.14 -8.49
N GLU A 419 -30.67 -18.21 -8.50
CA GLU A 419 -29.22 -18.12 -8.79
C GLU A 419 -28.99 -17.73 -10.27
N ASN A 420 -28.02 -16.86 -10.53
CA ASN A 420 -27.63 -16.43 -11.88
C ASN A 420 -27.25 -17.63 -12.75
N GLY A 421 -27.77 -17.66 -13.96
CA GLY A 421 -27.60 -18.73 -14.94
C GLY A 421 -28.44 -19.97 -14.69
N LYS A 422 -29.34 -19.95 -13.70
CA LYS A 422 -30.26 -21.06 -13.45
C LYS A 422 -31.39 -21.04 -14.46
N GLU A 423 -31.56 -22.16 -15.17
CA GLU A 423 -32.68 -22.39 -16.07
C GLU A 423 -33.89 -22.91 -15.27
N LEU A 424 -35.04 -22.26 -15.44
CA LEU A 424 -36.30 -22.59 -14.81
C LEU A 424 -37.39 -22.76 -15.86
N THR A 425 -38.33 -23.65 -15.61
CA THR A 425 -39.52 -23.80 -16.44
C THR A 425 -40.63 -22.92 -15.87
N ILE A 426 -41.10 -21.96 -16.67
CA ILE A 426 -42.13 -21.00 -16.30
C ILE A 426 -43.43 -21.35 -17.01
N LYS A 427 -44.51 -21.52 -16.25
CA LYS A 427 -45.83 -21.89 -16.76
C LYS A 427 -46.83 -20.75 -16.57
N ALA A 428 -47.51 -20.35 -17.63
CA ALA A 428 -48.53 -19.32 -17.60
C ALA A 428 -49.80 -19.85 -16.92
N VAL A 429 -50.39 -19.03 -16.04
CA VAL A 429 -51.63 -19.30 -15.31
C VAL A 429 -52.63 -18.20 -15.63
N ALA A 430 -53.87 -18.55 -15.99
CA ALA A 430 -54.87 -17.54 -16.34
C ALA A 430 -55.22 -16.66 -15.11
N PRO A 431 -55.55 -15.36 -15.30
CA PRO A 431 -55.88 -14.47 -14.19
C PRO A 431 -57.10 -14.91 -13.38
N ASP A 432 -58.09 -15.50 -14.06
CA ASP A 432 -59.28 -16.12 -13.48
C ASP A 432 -59.84 -17.21 -14.42
N GLU A 433 -60.77 -18.03 -13.91
CA GLU A 433 -61.46 -19.06 -14.69
C GLU A 433 -62.78 -18.58 -15.34
N THR A 434 -63.13 -17.30 -15.20
CA THR A 434 -64.45 -16.76 -15.54
C THR A 434 -64.54 -16.16 -16.94
N GLN A 435 -63.41 -15.80 -17.56
CA GLN A 435 -63.34 -15.25 -18.92
C GLN A 435 -62.56 -16.18 -19.87
N GLN A 436 -62.86 -16.12 -21.17
CA GLN A 436 -62.05 -16.81 -22.19
C GLN A 436 -60.81 -15.97 -22.50
N TRP A 437 -59.73 -16.29 -21.82
CA TRP A 437 -58.44 -15.65 -21.99
C TRP A 437 -57.66 -16.30 -23.15
N MET A 438 -57.22 -15.49 -24.10
CA MET A 438 -56.24 -15.89 -25.10
C MET A 438 -54.84 -15.52 -24.60
N PHE A 439 -53.96 -16.51 -24.51
CA PHE A 439 -52.56 -16.26 -24.22
C PHE A 439 -51.90 -15.63 -25.45
N LYS A 440 -51.29 -14.46 -25.28
CA LYS A 440 -50.67 -13.69 -26.37
C LYS A 440 -49.15 -13.64 -26.26
N GLY A 441 -48.55 -14.43 -25.37
CA GLY A 441 -47.12 -14.45 -25.10
C GLY A 441 -46.76 -13.83 -23.76
N TRP A 442 -45.51 -13.39 -23.62
CA TRP A 442 -44.96 -12.89 -22.37
C TRP A 442 -44.55 -11.42 -22.49
N THR A 443 -44.62 -10.64 -21.40
CA THR A 443 -43.81 -9.43 -21.23
C THR A 443 -42.50 -9.85 -20.59
N GLY A 444 -41.36 -9.42 -21.15
CA GLY A 444 -40.02 -9.82 -20.69
C GLY A 444 -39.47 -11.10 -21.35
N SER A 445 -40.19 -11.70 -22.31
CA SER A 445 -39.69 -12.80 -23.16
C SER A 445 -40.38 -12.79 -24.53
N ASN A 446 -39.63 -13.12 -25.59
CA ASN A 446 -40.13 -13.23 -26.96
C ASN A 446 -40.81 -14.58 -27.29
N LYS A 447 -40.89 -15.48 -26.30
CA LYS A 447 -41.52 -16.79 -26.46
C LYS A 447 -43.04 -16.66 -26.52
N THR A 448 -43.67 -17.54 -27.29
CA THR A 448 -45.13 -17.55 -27.51
C THR A 448 -45.83 -18.75 -26.90
N ASP A 449 -45.06 -19.69 -26.35
CA ASP A 449 -45.58 -20.86 -25.65
C ASP A 449 -46.05 -20.52 -24.23
N LYS A 450 -47.09 -21.20 -23.76
CA LYS A 450 -47.59 -21.07 -22.37
C LYS A 450 -46.61 -21.63 -21.33
N GLU A 451 -45.65 -22.44 -21.77
CA GLU A 451 -44.60 -23.01 -20.95
C GLU A 451 -43.27 -22.70 -21.63
N ILE A 452 -42.39 -22.02 -20.91
CA ILE A 452 -41.11 -21.55 -21.45
C ILE A 452 -39.98 -21.91 -20.50
N ASN A 453 -38.80 -22.18 -21.04
CA ASN A 453 -37.59 -22.27 -20.25
C ASN A 453 -36.90 -20.90 -20.23
N VAL A 454 -36.51 -20.47 -19.04
CA VAL A 454 -35.92 -19.15 -18.80
C VAL A 454 -34.67 -19.32 -17.97
N THR A 455 -33.57 -18.84 -18.49
CA THR A 455 -32.31 -18.75 -17.75
C THR A 455 -32.21 -17.36 -17.12
N VAL A 456 -32.15 -17.29 -15.79
CA VAL A 456 -32.15 -16.02 -15.07
C VAL A 456 -30.72 -15.49 -14.97
N HIS A 457 -30.37 -14.48 -15.76
CA HIS A 457 -29.03 -13.86 -15.74
C HIS A 457 -28.95 -12.48 -15.11
N GLU A 458 -30.12 -11.89 -14.84
CA GLU A 458 -30.29 -10.59 -14.23
C GLU A 458 -31.66 -10.53 -13.55
N ASN A 459 -31.93 -9.44 -12.81
CA ASN A 459 -33.25 -9.23 -12.24
C ASN A 459 -34.24 -9.10 -13.40
N MET A 460 -35.22 -9.99 -13.46
CA MET A 460 -36.14 -10.03 -14.58
C MET A 460 -37.57 -10.21 -14.11
N ALA A 461 -38.49 -9.59 -14.84
CA ALA A 461 -39.92 -9.72 -14.60
C ALA A 461 -40.58 -10.36 -15.82
N LEU A 462 -41.33 -11.44 -15.59
CA LEU A 462 -42.12 -12.09 -16.63
C LEU A 462 -43.59 -11.99 -16.29
N THR A 463 -44.36 -11.41 -17.20
CA THR A 463 -45.81 -11.35 -17.08
C THR A 463 -46.44 -12.13 -18.21
N ALA A 464 -47.24 -13.15 -17.89
CA ALA A 464 -48.04 -13.83 -18.89
C ALA A 464 -49.10 -12.86 -19.43
N LYS A 465 -49.06 -12.57 -20.74
CA LYS A 465 -50.03 -11.69 -21.39
C LYS A 465 -51.27 -12.50 -21.73
N TRP A 466 -52.34 -12.15 -21.04
CA TRP A 466 -53.66 -12.67 -21.31
C TRP A 466 -54.51 -11.52 -21.82
N VAL A 467 -55.09 -11.70 -23.01
CA VAL A 467 -56.11 -10.78 -23.52
C VAL A 467 -57.46 -11.48 -23.46
N VAL A 468 -58.47 -10.76 -23.00
CA VAL A 468 -59.85 -11.13 -23.29
C VAL A 468 -59.98 -10.97 -24.80
N GLU A 469 -60.39 -12.01 -25.51
CA GLU A 469 -60.47 -12.01 -26.97
C GLU A 469 -61.31 -10.81 -27.46
N THR A 470 -60.60 -9.77 -27.91
CA THR A 470 -61.08 -8.54 -28.55
C THR A 470 -59.97 -8.08 -29.52
N PRO A 471 -60.32 -7.53 -30.70
CA PRO A 471 -59.41 -7.44 -31.85
C PRO A 471 -58.27 -6.42 -31.65
N GLU A 472 -57.12 -6.68 -32.27
CA GLU A 472 -55.88 -5.88 -32.23
C GLU A 472 -56.05 -4.46 -32.83
N PRO A 473 -55.26 -3.46 -32.39
CA PRO A 473 -55.27 -2.12 -32.97
C PRO A 473 -54.43 -2.06 -34.26
N ASP A 474 -54.79 -1.11 -35.13
CA ASP A 474 -54.31 -0.94 -36.50
C ASP A 474 -52.81 -0.59 -36.64
N GLU A 475 -52.18 -1.09 -37.70
CA GLU A 475 -50.90 -0.60 -38.24
C GLU A 475 -51.03 0.90 -38.59
N GLY A 476 -50.23 1.78 -37.96
CA GLY A 476 -50.10 3.17 -38.38
C GLY A 476 -49.95 4.24 -37.29
N GLU A 477 -49.87 3.89 -36.00
CA GLU A 477 -49.58 4.90 -34.96
C GLU A 477 -48.09 5.28 -34.95
N GLU A 478 -47.84 6.59 -35.07
CA GLU A 478 -46.51 7.21 -34.96
C GLU A 478 -45.94 6.99 -33.55
N VAL A 479 -44.78 6.33 -33.45
CA VAL A 479 -44.14 6.03 -32.16
C VAL A 479 -43.02 7.04 -31.90
N PRO A 480 -43.07 7.84 -30.81
CA PRO A 480 -41.99 8.75 -30.44
C PRO A 480 -40.83 7.99 -29.80
N TYR A 481 -39.59 8.35 -30.15
CA TYR A 481 -38.37 7.74 -29.59
C TYR A 481 -37.80 8.50 -28.40
N GLY A 482 -38.50 9.53 -27.91
CA GLY A 482 -38.05 10.33 -26.77
C GLY A 482 -36.80 11.20 -27.05
N ILE A 483 -36.54 11.48 -28.33
CA ILE A 483 -35.45 12.35 -28.80
C ILE A 483 -36.06 13.60 -29.45
N THR A 484 -35.57 14.78 -29.08
CA THR A 484 -35.94 16.05 -29.69
C THR A 484 -34.70 16.76 -30.21
N VAL A 485 -34.72 17.19 -31.48
CA VAL A 485 -33.61 17.93 -32.11
C VAL A 485 -34.05 19.32 -32.52
N THR A 486 -33.26 20.34 -32.18
CA THR A 486 -33.45 21.73 -32.62
C THR A 486 -32.23 22.20 -33.40
N ILE A 487 -32.43 22.72 -34.62
CA ILE A 487 -31.36 23.29 -35.46
C ILE A 487 -31.64 24.77 -35.73
N GLY A 488 -30.67 25.63 -35.41
CA GLY A 488 -30.76 27.08 -35.55
C GLY A 488 -31.83 27.68 -34.65
N ASN A 489 -32.69 28.52 -35.23
CA ASN A 489 -33.85 29.13 -34.55
C ASN A 489 -35.18 28.48 -35.00
N ASN A 490 -35.12 27.28 -35.58
CA ASN A 490 -36.30 26.57 -36.03
C ASN A 490 -37.04 25.91 -34.84
N PRO A 491 -38.33 25.57 -34.99
CA PRO A 491 -39.04 24.77 -34.00
C PRO A 491 -38.32 23.43 -33.72
N PRO A 492 -38.37 22.91 -32.49
CA PRO A 492 -37.88 21.56 -32.18
C PRO A 492 -38.60 20.49 -33.01
N ILE A 493 -37.85 19.47 -33.42
CA ILE A 493 -38.33 18.32 -34.19
C ILE A 493 -38.29 17.10 -33.25
N GLU A 494 -39.44 16.53 -32.95
CA GLU A 494 -39.54 15.24 -32.25
C GLU A 494 -39.20 14.10 -33.22
N VAL A 495 -38.34 13.18 -32.78
CA VAL A 495 -37.93 12.03 -33.59
C VAL A 495 -38.90 10.87 -33.35
N THR A 496 -39.51 10.39 -34.43
CA THR A 496 -40.55 9.36 -34.39
C THR A 496 -40.27 8.26 -35.42
N SER A 497 -41.02 7.16 -35.36
CA SER A 497 -40.96 6.08 -36.34
C SER A 497 -41.23 6.52 -37.78
N GLU A 498 -41.89 7.66 -37.99
CA GLU A 498 -42.16 8.21 -39.33
C GLU A 498 -40.95 8.97 -39.90
N ASN A 499 -40.21 9.70 -39.07
CA ASN A 499 -39.18 10.63 -39.53
C ASN A 499 -37.74 10.20 -39.21
N CYS A 500 -37.51 9.10 -38.48
CA CYS A 500 -36.18 8.71 -38.00
C CYS A 500 -35.14 8.52 -39.12
N GLY A 501 -35.54 8.11 -40.34
CA GLY A 501 -34.63 8.03 -41.49
C GLY A 501 -34.30 9.38 -42.16
N HIS A 502 -35.07 10.44 -41.88
CA HIS A 502 -35.00 11.73 -42.57
C HIS A 502 -35.43 12.88 -41.65
N ILE A 503 -34.76 13.07 -40.50
CA ILE A 503 -35.23 13.98 -39.43
C ILE A 503 -35.38 15.43 -39.92
N LEU A 504 -34.55 15.85 -40.89
CA LEU A 504 -34.60 17.18 -41.49
C LEU A 504 -35.51 17.27 -42.74
N GLY A 505 -36.40 16.29 -42.92
CA GLY A 505 -37.32 16.17 -44.04
C GLY A 505 -36.83 15.22 -45.13
N VAL A 506 -37.80 14.65 -45.87
CA VAL A 506 -37.57 13.69 -46.96
C VAL A 506 -36.58 14.24 -47.98
N GLY A 507 -35.50 13.50 -48.26
CA GLY A 507 -34.42 13.88 -49.18
C GLY A 507 -33.27 14.65 -48.52
N ASN A 508 -33.28 14.82 -47.20
CA ASN A 508 -32.20 15.40 -46.42
C ASN A 508 -31.72 14.44 -45.30
N ASP A 509 -30.97 13.42 -45.71
CA ASP A 509 -30.55 12.29 -44.87
C ASP A 509 -29.29 12.62 -44.06
N LYS A 510 -29.04 13.90 -43.84
CA LYS A 510 -27.88 14.36 -43.07
C LYS A 510 -28.03 14.06 -41.58
N LEU A 511 -29.25 13.89 -41.08
CA LEU A 511 -29.51 13.57 -39.68
C LEU A 511 -30.55 12.46 -39.62
N THR A 512 -30.17 11.33 -39.03
CA THR A 512 -30.98 10.12 -38.96
C THR A 512 -30.86 9.49 -37.57
N TYR A 513 -31.86 8.73 -37.16
CA TYR A 513 -31.86 7.90 -35.96
C TYR A 513 -32.12 6.45 -36.36
N ASP A 514 -31.24 5.55 -35.94
CA ASP A 514 -31.39 4.12 -36.13
C ASP A 514 -31.92 3.49 -34.82
N PRO A 515 -33.18 3.02 -34.80
CA PRO A 515 -33.78 2.42 -33.61
C PRO A 515 -33.20 1.04 -33.26
N ASP A 516 -32.53 0.34 -34.19
CA ASP A 516 -31.92 -0.97 -33.92
C ASP A 516 -30.59 -0.82 -33.17
N THR A 517 -29.87 0.26 -33.43
CA THR A 517 -28.58 0.59 -32.80
C THR A 517 -28.67 1.73 -31.79
N HIS A 518 -29.86 2.26 -31.57
CA HIS A 518 -30.15 3.43 -30.72
C HIS A 518 -29.21 4.62 -30.96
N THR A 519 -28.81 4.85 -32.21
CA THR A 519 -27.80 5.86 -32.55
C THR A 519 -28.39 7.00 -33.38
N LEU A 520 -28.28 8.23 -32.88
CA LEU A 520 -28.55 9.46 -33.65
C LEU A 520 -27.29 9.85 -34.42
N THR A 521 -27.34 9.74 -35.75
CA THR A 521 -26.21 10.02 -36.66
C THR A 521 -26.43 11.31 -37.43
N GLY A 522 -25.51 12.26 -37.31
CA GLY A 522 -25.44 13.48 -38.10
C GLY A 522 -24.20 13.51 -38.99
N THR A 523 -24.36 13.62 -40.31
CA THR A 523 -23.25 13.77 -41.27
C THR A 523 -23.35 15.09 -42.04
N GLY A 524 -22.35 15.94 -41.88
CA GLY A 524 -22.22 17.24 -42.54
C GLY A 524 -22.16 18.40 -41.55
N SER A 525 -22.56 19.59 -42.02
CA SER A 525 -22.54 20.81 -41.21
C SER A 525 -23.95 21.22 -40.79
N PHE A 526 -24.13 21.44 -39.50
CA PHE A 526 -25.36 21.91 -38.86
C PHE A 526 -25.17 23.34 -38.34
N GLY A 527 -26.25 24.10 -38.17
CA GLY A 527 -26.20 25.36 -37.41
C GLY A 527 -26.03 25.10 -35.92
N LYS A 528 -26.37 26.09 -35.07
CA LYS A 528 -26.58 25.85 -33.63
C LYS A 528 -27.48 24.61 -33.44
N MET A 529 -27.06 23.65 -32.64
CA MET A 529 -27.74 22.36 -32.51
C MET A 529 -28.02 22.03 -31.04
N LYS A 530 -29.22 21.57 -30.76
CA LYS A 530 -29.62 21.04 -29.45
C LYS A 530 -30.26 19.67 -29.65
N VAL A 531 -29.78 18.67 -28.92
CA VAL A 531 -30.30 17.30 -28.86
C VAL A 531 -30.73 17.02 -27.43
N GLU A 532 -32.00 16.71 -27.23
CA GLU A 532 -32.59 16.40 -25.93
C GLU A 532 -33.12 14.97 -25.96
N ILE A 533 -32.55 14.11 -25.15
CA ILE A 533 -32.96 12.72 -24.96
C ILE A 533 -33.59 12.62 -23.57
N THR A 534 -34.73 11.92 -23.51
CA THR A 534 -35.48 11.73 -22.26
C THR A 534 -34.78 10.69 -21.36
N ASP A 535 -34.67 11.01 -20.06
CA ASP A 535 -33.90 10.19 -19.10
C ASP A 535 -34.54 8.82 -18.81
N ASP A 536 -35.85 8.67 -19.08
CA ASP A 536 -36.67 7.48 -18.80
C ASP A 536 -36.70 6.45 -19.92
N LEU A 537 -35.89 6.63 -20.98
CA LEU A 537 -35.71 5.60 -22.00
C LEU A 537 -35.03 4.35 -21.42
N GLU A 538 -35.63 3.18 -21.72
CA GLU A 538 -35.10 1.85 -21.42
C GLU A 538 -33.77 1.64 -22.17
N ASP A 539 -33.77 1.96 -23.46
CA ASP A 539 -32.58 1.91 -24.31
C ASP A 539 -31.86 3.26 -24.33
N LYS A 540 -30.56 3.26 -24.07
CA LYS A 540 -29.75 4.47 -24.04
C LYS A 540 -29.30 4.87 -25.45
N VAL A 541 -29.28 6.18 -25.71
CA VAL A 541 -29.10 6.72 -27.06
C VAL A 541 -27.72 7.33 -27.24
N ASP A 542 -27.02 6.92 -28.29
CA ASP A 542 -25.74 7.52 -28.69
C ASP A 542 -25.93 8.66 -29.68
N VAL A 543 -25.07 9.68 -29.59
CA VAL A 543 -25.07 10.82 -30.52
C VAL A 543 -23.74 10.87 -31.27
N VAL A 544 -23.79 10.64 -32.58
CA VAL A 544 -22.61 10.61 -33.45
C VAL A 544 -22.73 11.69 -34.52
N LEU A 545 -21.96 12.75 -34.40
CA LEU A 545 -21.91 13.86 -35.35
C LEU A 545 -20.56 13.88 -36.06
N SER A 546 -20.58 14.01 -37.39
CA SER A 546 -19.35 14.03 -38.17
C SER A 546 -19.39 14.97 -39.37
N ASN A 547 -18.23 15.51 -39.75
CA ASN A 547 -18.08 16.25 -40.99
C ASN A 547 -16.69 16.06 -41.60
N ALA A 548 -16.63 15.53 -42.83
CA ALA A 548 -15.39 15.29 -43.54
C ALA A 548 -14.70 16.58 -44.00
N ASN A 549 -15.40 17.72 -44.06
CA ASN A 549 -14.82 19.00 -44.45
C ASN A 549 -15.58 20.18 -43.83
N GLY A 550 -14.96 20.82 -42.84
CA GLY A 550 -15.48 22.00 -42.15
C GLY A 550 -16.14 21.69 -40.80
N ALA A 551 -16.80 22.71 -40.22
CA ALA A 551 -17.45 22.59 -38.92
C ALA A 551 -18.59 21.57 -38.94
N VAL A 552 -18.67 20.74 -37.90
CA VAL A 552 -19.80 19.85 -37.64
C VAL A 552 -20.99 20.67 -37.16
N VAL A 553 -20.75 21.58 -36.21
CA VAL A 553 -21.75 22.52 -35.69
C VAL A 553 -21.21 23.95 -35.85
N ASN A 554 -21.83 24.71 -36.75
CA ASN A 554 -21.58 26.13 -36.90
C ASN A 554 -22.49 26.93 -35.94
N GLY A 555 -22.10 26.91 -34.67
CA GLY A 555 -22.79 27.52 -33.54
C GLY A 555 -22.49 26.74 -32.26
N SER A 556 -23.37 26.90 -31.26
CA SER A 556 -23.29 26.11 -30.03
C SER A 556 -23.89 24.72 -30.21
N LEU A 557 -23.34 23.74 -29.48
CA LEU A 557 -23.89 22.38 -29.36
C LEU A 557 -24.42 22.18 -27.94
N THR A 558 -25.63 21.63 -27.82
CA THR A 558 -26.15 21.14 -26.55
C THR A 558 -26.62 19.71 -26.73
N VAL A 559 -26.17 18.78 -25.88
CA VAL A 559 -26.62 17.38 -25.87
C VAL A 559 -26.96 17.00 -24.44
N THR A 560 -28.17 16.49 -24.19
CA THR A 560 -28.59 16.05 -22.85
C THR A 560 -29.23 14.67 -22.90
N GLY A 561 -28.90 13.80 -21.93
CA GLY A 561 -29.51 12.47 -21.78
C GLY A 561 -28.90 11.39 -22.67
N ALA A 562 -27.77 11.66 -23.34
CA ALA A 562 -27.09 10.68 -24.18
C ALA A 562 -26.32 9.63 -23.36
N GLN A 563 -26.10 8.45 -23.95
CA GLN A 563 -25.13 7.48 -23.46
C GLN A 563 -23.73 7.95 -23.84
N ASP A 564 -23.38 7.86 -25.13
CA ASP A 564 -22.10 8.34 -25.65
C ASP A 564 -22.30 9.52 -26.61
N VAL A 565 -21.32 10.44 -26.63
CA VAL A 565 -21.32 11.58 -27.56
C VAL A 565 -20.01 11.63 -28.33
N LYS A 566 -20.11 11.47 -29.65
CA LYS A 566 -18.98 11.49 -30.57
C LYS A 566 -19.12 12.62 -31.57
N VAL A 567 -18.16 13.53 -31.61
CA VAL A 567 -18.08 14.63 -32.57
C VAL A 567 -16.74 14.58 -33.29
N THR A 568 -16.70 14.15 -34.55
CA THR A 568 -15.44 13.99 -35.29
C THR A 568 -15.44 14.73 -36.62
N GLY A 569 -14.27 15.16 -37.08
CA GLY A 569 -14.21 15.75 -38.41
C GLY A 569 -12.85 16.32 -38.80
N VAL A 570 -12.85 16.95 -39.96
CA VAL A 570 -11.67 17.63 -40.52
C VAL A 570 -12.04 19.10 -40.76
N SER A 571 -11.73 19.94 -39.78
CA SER A 571 -12.03 21.38 -39.84
C SER A 571 -10.77 22.22 -39.74
N SER A 572 -10.65 23.24 -40.59
CA SER A 572 -9.58 24.26 -40.54
C SER A 572 -9.92 25.45 -39.63
N THR A 573 -11.14 25.49 -39.09
CA THR A 573 -11.63 26.53 -38.17
C THR A 573 -11.89 25.94 -36.79
N ALA A 574 -13.02 25.26 -36.59
CA ALA A 574 -13.34 24.43 -35.44
C ALA A 574 -14.36 23.34 -35.81
N LEU A 575 -14.50 22.25 -35.02
CA LEU A 575 -15.63 21.32 -35.18
C LEU A 575 -16.94 21.94 -34.71
N ILE A 576 -16.86 22.63 -33.57
CA ILE A 576 -17.96 23.39 -32.97
C ILE A 576 -17.48 24.83 -32.82
N THR A 577 -18.13 25.79 -33.49
CA THR A 577 -17.63 27.18 -33.54
C THR A 577 -18.00 28.01 -32.31
N GLY A 578 -19.02 27.62 -31.54
CA GLY A 578 -19.43 28.25 -30.27
C GLY A 578 -19.25 27.33 -29.05
N ASP A 579 -20.04 27.55 -28.01
CA ASP A 579 -20.04 26.74 -26.77
C ASP A 579 -20.55 25.31 -26.98
N ALA A 580 -20.09 24.37 -26.16
CA ALA A 580 -20.60 23.01 -26.09
C ALA A 580 -21.02 22.66 -24.65
N THR A 581 -22.28 22.27 -24.46
CA THR A 581 -22.82 21.77 -23.19
C THR A 581 -23.30 20.33 -23.38
N ILE A 582 -22.68 19.38 -22.70
CA ILE A 582 -22.95 17.95 -22.88
C ILE A 582 -23.19 17.29 -21.53
N THR A 583 -24.35 16.64 -21.41
CA THR A 583 -24.67 15.75 -20.30
C THR A 583 -24.87 14.35 -20.85
N CYS A 584 -23.98 13.43 -20.50
CA CYS A 584 -24.04 12.03 -20.93
C CYS A 584 -23.57 11.09 -19.81
N ALA A 585 -23.97 9.81 -19.90
CA ALA A 585 -23.62 8.81 -18.88
C ALA A 585 -22.32 8.03 -19.21
N GLY A 586 -21.98 7.93 -20.49
CA GLY A 586 -20.81 7.24 -21.01
C GLY A 586 -19.76 8.21 -21.56
N ASP A 587 -19.19 7.87 -22.71
CA ASP A 587 -17.96 8.48 -23.21
C ASP A 587 -18.22 9.68 -24.13
N ILE A 588 -17.35 10.70 -24.00
CA ILE A 588 -17.28 11.83 -24.92
C ILE A 588 -15.99 11.72 -25.73
N LEU A 589 -16.14 11.72 -27.07
CA LEU A 589 -15.03 11.85 -28.00
C LEU A 589 -15.24 13.06 -28.90
N MET A 590 -14.33 14.02 -28.84
CA MET A 590 -14.25 15.11 -29.80
C MET A 590 -12.90 15.09 -30.51
N ASP A 591 -12.88 14.83 -31.81
CA ASP A 591 -11.63 14.62 -32.54
C ASP A 591 -11.60 15.42 -33.86
N ASN A 592 -10.77 16.46 -33.88
CA ASN A 592 -10.50 17.26 -35.07
C ASN A 592 -9.12 16.92 -35.63
N THR A 593 -9.10 16.19 -36.73
CA THR A 593 -7.87 15.87 -37.49
C THR A 593 -7.58 16.94 -38.56
N GLY A 594 -8.10 18.16 -38.37
CA GLY A 594 -7.85 19.31 -39.20
C GLY A 594 -7.05 20.37 -38.45
N SER A 595 -6.59 21.39 -39.17
CA SER A 595 -5.75 22.46 -38.61
C SER A 595 -6.50 23.47 -37.72
N GLY A 596 -7.82 23.30 -37.53
CA GLY A 596 -8.63 24.12 -36.65
C GLY A 596 -8.68 23.60 -35.21
N ASN A 597 -9.45 24.29 -34.38
CA ASN A 597 -9.73 23.91 -33.01
C ASN A 597 -10.74 22.76 -32.95
N VAL A 598 -10.93 22.12 -31.80
CA VAL A 598 -12.14 21.29 -31.59
C VAL A 598 -13.31 22.20 -31.27
N LEU A 599 -13.11 23.14 -30.35
CA LEU A 599 -14.13 24.05 -29.85
C LEU A 599 -13.69 25.52 -29.95
N GLY A 600 -14.57 26.38 -30.46
CA GLY A 600 -14.40 27.82 -30.54
C GLY A 600 -13.62 28.29 -31.77
N TYR A 601 -14.15 29.32 -32.45
CA TYR A 601 -13.47 29.99 -33.56
C TYR A 601 -13.91 31.46 -33.69
N GLY A 602 -12.97 32.40 -33.52
CA GLY A 602 -13.24 33.83 -33.57
C GLY A 602 -13.72 34.38 -32.23
N ASP A 603 -14.81 33.81 -31.71
CA ASP A 603 -15.26 33.98 -30.32
C ASP A 603 -14.78 32.79 -29.46
N HIS A 604 -14.75 32.97 -28.14
CA HIS A 604 -14.42 31.89 -27.22
C HIS A 604 -15.53 30.81 -27.22
N GLY A 605 -15.15 29.54 -27.26
CA GLY A 605 -16.08 28.40 -27.12
C GLY A 605 -15.79 27.65 -25.83
N ASN A 606 -16.69 27.76 -24.85
CA ASN A 606 -16.57 27.07 -23.58
C ASN A 606 -17.16 25.67 -23.65
N LEU A 607 -16.50 24.73 -22.99
CA LEU A 607 -16.96 23.36 -22.81
C LEU A 607 -17.50 23.19 -21.39
N ASP A 608 -18.72 22.68 -21.28
CA ASP A 608 -19.36 22.23 -20.05
C ASP A 608 -19.78 20.76 -20.22
N VAL A 609 -19.18 19.86 -19.45
CA VAL A 609 -19.45 18.42 -19.46
C VAL A 609 -19.93 17.97 -18.09
N GLN A 610 -21.04 17.24 -18.07
CA GLN A 610 -21.65 16.71 -16.86
C GLN A 610 -21.87 15.20 -16.94
N SER A 611 -21.45 14.49 -15.88
CA SER A 611 -21.69 13.05 -15.64
C SER A 611 -21.02 12.05 -16.58
N ALA A 612 -20.07 12.48 -17.42
CA ALA A 612 -19.42 11.58 -18.38
C ALA A 612 -18.57 10.48 -17.68
N GLN A 613 -18.42 9.34 -18.35
CA GLN A 613 -17.50 8.28 -17.94
C GLN A 613 -16.07 8.59 -18.37
N ASN A 614 -15.81 8.87 -19.65
CA ASN A 614 -14.50 9.34 -20.12
C ASN A 614 -14.68 10.55 -21.05
N VAL A 615 -13.67 11.43 -21.09
CA VAL A 615 -13.67 12.60 -21.97
C VAL A 615 -12.35 12.66 -22.72
N THR A 616 -12.42 12.55 -24.04
CA THR A 616 -11.26 12.59 -24.93
C THR A 616 -11.45 13.68 -25.97
N ILE A 617 -10.54 14.66 -26.00
CA ILE A 617 -10.61 15.84 -26.86
C ILE A 617 -9.27 16.02 -27.56
N HIS A 618 -9.26 15.76 -28.87
CA HIS A 618 -8.05 15.74 -29.68
C HIS A 618 -8.12 16.81 -30.76
N GLY A 619 -7.12 17.68 -30.79
CA GLY A 619 -6.93 18.67 -31.84
C GLY A 619 -5.57 18.50 -32.50
N GLU A 620 -5.53 18.44 -33.82
CA GLU A 620 -4.25 18.53 -34.54
C GLU A 620 -3.69 19.96 -34.45
N GLY A 621 -4.55 20.97 -34.67
CA GLY A 621 -4.18 22.38 -34.58
C GLY A 621 -3.23 22.84 -35.69
N ARG A 622 -2.90 24.13 -35.70
CA ARG A 622 -2.02 24.73 -36.72
C ARG A 622 -0.55 24.54 -36.36
N THR A 623 0.27 24.31 -37.38
CA THR A 623 1.74 24.25 -37.28
C THR A 623 2.41 25.63 -37.14
N GLY A 624 1.63 26.72 -37.12
CA GLY A 624 2.15 28.07 -36.97
C GLY A 624 2.76 28.30 -35.58
N THR A 625 3.79 29.14 -35.52
CA THR A 625 4.51 29.49 -34.28
C THR A 625 3.87 30.65 -33.50
N ASP A 626 2.68 31.11 -33.90
CA ASP A 626 1.97 32.15 -33.16
C ASP A 626 1.35 31.51 -31.91
N GLU A 627 1.96 31.81 -30.78
CA GLU A 627 1.64 31.28 -29.46
C GLU A 627 0.40 31.96 -28.83
N ASP A 628 0.06 33.15 -29.32
CA ASP A 628 -0.96 34.04 -28.74
C ASP A 628 -2.23 34.09 -29.62
N GLY A 629 -2.26 33.33 -30.71
CA GLY A 629 -3.38 33.24 -31.64
C GLY A 629 -4.42 32.17 -31.29
N ASN A 630 -5.54 32.12 -32.02
CA ASN A 630 -6.66 31.19 -31.84
C ASN A 630 -6.32 29.71 -32.18
N ASN A 631 -5.20 29.19 -31.70
CA ASN A 631 -4.66 27.86 -32.00
C ASN A 631 -4.68 26.96 -30.76
N TYR A 632 -5.88 26.61 -30.32
CA TYR A 632 -6.11 25.81 -29.11
C TYR A 632 -7.10 24.69 -29.41
N THR A 633 -6.88 23.48 -28.88
CA THR A 633 -7.89 22.41 -29.00
C THR A 633 -9.24 22.90 -28.46
N ILE A 634 -9.23 23.61 -27.32
CA ILE A 634 -10.38 24.32 -26.76
C ILE A 634 -10.03 25.81 -26.67
N TYR A 635 -10.61 26.62 -27.54
CA TYR A 635 -10.44 28.08 -27.53
C TYR A 635 -11.44 28.75 -26.57
N GLY A 636 -11.40 28.35 -25.30
CA GLY A 636 -12.26 28.82 -24.22
C GLY A 636 -11.98 28.04 -22.94
N ARG A 637 -12.90 28.14 -21.96
CA ARG A 637 -12.82 27.39 -20.69
C ARG A 637 -13.27 25.95 -20.89
N ALA A 638 -12.69 25.04 -20.14
CA ALA A 638 -13.18 23.67 -20.03
C ALA A 638 -13.59 23.35 -18.59
N GLU A 639 -14.87 23.04 -18.40
CA GLU A 639 -15.46 22.55 -17.15
C GLU A 639 -15.98 21.14 -17.37
N ILE A 640 -15.38 20.18 -16.67
CA ILE A 640 -15.58 18.75 -16.92
C ILE A 640 -15.82 18.02 -15.61
N GLU A 641 -17.03 17.47 -15.45
CA GLU A 641 -17.33 16.45 -14.46
C GLU A 641 -17.28 15.07 -15.14
N CYS A 642 -16.29 14.27 -14.74
CA CYS A 642 -15.99 12.97 -15.35
C CYS A 642 -15.61 11.97 -14.24
N SER A 643 -16.10 10.73 -14.32
CA SER A 643 -15.78 9.68 -13.33
C SER A 643 -14.57 8.83 -13.69
N GLY A 644 -14.23 8.75 -14.97
CA GLY A 644 -13.06 8.05 -15.53
C GLY A 644 -12.01 9.04 -16.01
N ASN A 645 -11.45 8.83 -17.21
CA ASN A 645 -10.28 9.56 -17.67
C ASN A 645 -10.66 10.85 -18.41
N VAL A 646 -9.85 11.90 -18.24
CA VAL A 646 -9.90 13.12 -19.05
C VAL A 646 -8.59 13.24 -19.83
N GLU A 647 -8.68 13.27 -21.15
CA GLU A 647 -7.57 13.48 -22.07
C GLU A 647 -7.84 14.65 -23.01
N ILE A 648 -6.99 15.68 -22.94
CA ILE A 648 -7.05 16.83 -23.85
C ILE A 648 -5.68 16.95 -24.52
N THR A 649 -5.65 16.78 -25.84
CA THR A 649 -4.40 16.83 -26.60
C THR A 649 -4.44 17.88 -27.71
N SER A 650 -3.28 18.52 -27.91
CA SER A 650 -3.02 19.42 -29.03
C SER A 650 -1.70 19.06 -29.68
N GLN A 651 -1.75 18.58 -30.93
CA GLN A 651 -0.54 18.09 -31.60
C GLN A 651 0.42 19.23 -31.96
N ASN A 652 -0.10 20.38 -32.37
CA ASN A 652 0.71 21.51 -32.83
C ASN A 652 0.49 22.81 -32.04
N GLY A 653 -0.70 23.01 -31.46
CA GLY A 653 -1.08 24.24 -30.74
C GLY A 653 -1.08 24.10 -29.23
N GLY A 654 -1.87 24.95 -28.56
CA GLY A 654 -2.19 24.80 -27.14
C GLY A 654 -3.40 23.88 -26.90
N ALA A 655 -3.60 23.41 -25.67
CA ALA A 655 -4.74 22.53 -25.36
C ALA A 655 -5.97 23.32 -24.91
N VAL A 656 -5.86 24.19 -23.90
CA VAL A 656 -6.99 24.99 -23.38
C VAL A 656 -6.58 26.47 -23.24
N TRP A 657 -7.40 27.39 -23.76
CA TRP A 657 -7.12 28.83 -23.78
C TRP A 657 -7.53 29.59 -22.51
N ASP A 658 -8.55 29.13 -21.79
CA ASP A 658 -8.95 29.71 -20.50
C ASP A 658 -8.80 28.61 -19.40
N PRO A 659 -9.02 28.92 -18.11
CA PRO A 659 -8.78 27.96 -17.03
C PRO A 659 -9.57 26.66 -17.17
N VAL A 660 -8.97 25.57 -16.70
CA VAL A 660 -9.56 24.22 -16.71
C VAL A 660 -10.07 23.82 -15.33
N VAL A 661 -11.29 23.31 -15.26
CA VAL A 661 -11.91 22.78 -14.04
C VAL A 661 -12.33 21.34 -14.30
N ILE A 662 -11.68 20.39 -13.61
CA ILE A 662 -11.98 18.95 -13.71
C ILE A 662 -12.39 18.42 -12.35
N THR A 663 -13.54 17.74 -12.28
CA THR A 663 -14.07 17.16 -11.06
C THR A 663 -14.27 15.65 -11.19
N LYS A 664 -13.87 14.89 -10.17
CA LYS A 664 -14.07 13.44 -9.98
C LYS A 664 -13.28 12.49 -10.91
N ALA A 665 -12.36 12.99 -11.72
CA ALA A 665 -11.66 12.16 -12.69
C ALA A 665 -10.79 11.07 -12.04
N ALA A 666 -10.65 9.92 -12.73
CA ALA A 666 -9.70 8.88 -12.40
C ALA A 666 -8.27 9.25 -12.81
N ASN A 667 -8.06 9.72 -14.04
CA ASN A 667 -6.78 10.28 -14.49
C ASN A 667 -7.01 11.50 -15.36
N VAL A 668 -6.06 12.44 -15.32
CA VAL A 668 -6.10 13.66 -16.13
C VAL A 668 -4.80 13.78 -16.91
N THR A 669 -4.91 13.84 -18.24
CA THR A 669 -3.79 14.10 -19.15
C THR A 669 -4.11 15.31 -20.03
N ILE A 670 -3.30 16.36 -19.91
CA ILE A 670 -3.35 17.52 -20.79
C ILE A 670 -2.00 17.65 -21.45
N THR A 671 -1.94 17.42 -22.77
CA THR A 671 -0.68 17.47 -23.53
C THR A 671 -0.81 18.43 -24.69
N ALA A 672 0.12 19.37 -24.81
CA ALA A 672 0.16 20.31 -25.90
C ALA A 672 1.57 20.45 -26.45
N ASN A 673 1.68 20.85 -27.72
CA ASN A 673 2.96 21.26 -28.27
C ASN A 673 3.35 22.66 -27.76
N GLN A 674 2.40 23.61 -27.81
CA GLN A 674 2.52 24.92 -27.16
C GLN A 674 1.96 24.84 -25.73
N ARG A 675 1.32 25.90 -25.21
CA ARG A 675 0.82 25.95 -23.83
C ARG A 675 -0.26 24.88 -23.58
N ALA A 676 -0.11 24.09 -22.51
CA ALA A 676 -1.16 23.14 -22.15
C ALA A 676 -2.40 23.90 -21.65
N VAL A 677 -2.23 24.87 -20.76
CA VAL A 677 -3.33 25.72 -20.28
C VAL A 677 -2.89 27.19 -20.24
N TRP A 678 -3.60 28.04 -20.97
CA TRP A 678 -3.45 29.50 -20.88
C TRP A 678 -4.36 30.02 -19.77
N ASP A 679 -3.91 29.93 -18.53
CA ASP A 679 -4.63 30.51 -17.41
C ASP A 679 -4.09 31.94 -17.18
N SER A 680 -4.78 32.97 -17.67
CA SER A 680 -4.38 34.38 -17.46
C SER A 680 -5.50 35.26 -16.92
N ARG A 681 -6.60 34.66 -16.44
CA ARG A 681 -7.78 35.36 -15.94
C ARG A 681 -7.68 35.49 -14.43
N SER A 682 -7.44 36.69 -13.92
CA SER A 682 -7.22 36.95 -12.49
C SER A 682 -8.37 36.59 -11.52
N TYR A 683 -9.53 36.17 -12.03
CA TYR A 683 -10.72 35.83 -11.24
C TYR A 683 -11.18 34.37 -11.41
N LEU A 684 -10.44 33.54 -12.16
CA LEU A 684 -10.73 32.13 -12.37
C LEU A 684 -9.43 31.33 -12.29
N ASP A 685 -9.41 30.30 -11.46
CA ASP A 685 -8.23 29.44 -11.28
C ASP A 685 -8.48 28.06 -11.87
N SER A 686 -7.42 27.42 -12.36
CA SER A 686 -7.46 26.03 -12.78
C SER A 686 -7.52 25.09 -11.58
N SER A 687 -8.43 24.11 -11.61
CA SER A 687 -8.59 23.15 -10.52
C SER A 687 -8.87 21.74 -11.04
N ILE A 688 -8.20 20.76 -10.43
CA ILE A 688 -8.29 19.36 -10.81
C ILE A 688 -8.51 18.54 -9.54
N ASN A 689 -9.66 17.88 -9.44
CA ASN A 689 -9.93 16.85 -8.45
C ASN A 689 -9.86 15.48 -9.14
N CYS A 690 -8.80 14.73 -8.84
CA CYS A 690 -8.43 13.49 -9.52
C CYS A 690 -8.08 12.44 -8.46
N SER A 691 -8.48 11.18 -8.65
CA SER A 691 -8.15 10.08 -7.73
C SER A 691 -6.93 9.25 -8.14
N GLY A 692 -6.43 9.44 -9.37
CA GLY A 692 -5.24 8.80 -9.93
C GLY A 692 -4.24 9.83 -10.41
N LYS A 693 -3.71 9.68 -11.62
CA LYS A 693 -2.57 10.48 -12.10
C LYS A 693 -2.99 11.80 -12.73
N VAL A 694 -2.21 12.84 -12.51
CA VAL A 694 -2.33 14.13 -13.20
C VAL A 694 -1.06 14.41 -13.98
N LYS A 695 -1.19 14.56 -15.30
CA LYS A 695 -0.10 14.90 -16.21
C LYS A 695 -0.47 16.12 -17.04
N ILE A 696 0.28 17.21 -16.89
CA ILE A 696 0.13 18.44 -17.69
C ILE A 696 1.47 18.71 -18.36
N THR A 697 1.55 18.58 -19.68
CA THR A 697 2.83 18.71 -20.39
C THR A 697 2.73 19.61 -21.61
N SER A 698 3.71 20.50 -21.75
CA SER A 698 3.96 21.34 -22.92
C SER A 698 5.34 21.03 -23.50
N LYS A 699 5.47 20.99 -24.83
CA LYS A 699 6.78 20.73 -25.48
C LYS A 699 7.63 21.99 -25.65
N THR A 700 7.02 23.12 -25.97
CA THR A 700 7.73 24.35 -26.37
C THR A 700 7.38 25.58 -25.54
N ALA A 701 6.46 25.47 -24.57
CA ALA A 701 5.98 26.60 -23.78
C ALA A 701 5.70 26.21 -22.31
N ALA A 702 5.05 27.09 -21.55
CA ALA A 702 4.61 26.79 -20.19
C ALA A 702 3.53 25.70 -20.17
N ALA A 703 3.53 24.85 -19.14
CA ALA A 703 2.39 23.98 -18.85
C ALA A 703 1.16 24.82 -18.45
N LEU A 704 1.35 25.82 -17.59
CA LEU A 704 0.32 26.75 -17.12
C LEU A 704 0.87 28.18 -17.17
N HIS A 705 0.30 29.06 -17.99
CA HIS A 705 0.94 30.33 -18.35
C HIS A 705 1.08 31.36 -17.21
N ASP A 706 0.03 31.69 -16.44
CA ASP A 706 0.07 32.71 -15.36
C ASP A 706 -0.80 32.40 -14.11
N GLY A 707 -1.83 31.57 -14.24
CA GLY A 707 -2.86 31.39 -13.19
C GLY A 707 -2.45 30.47 -12.05
N LYS A 708 -3.36 30.34 -11.08
CA LYS A 708 -3.20 29.40 -9.97
C LYS A 708 -3.69 28.01 -10.38
N LEU A 709 -2.96 26.98 -9.96
CA LEU A 709 -3.34 25.59 -10.15
C LEU A 709 -3.56 24.90 -8.81
N THR A 710 -4.73 24.28 -8.65
CA THR A 710 -5.05 23.43 -7.50
C THR A 710 -5.28 21.99 -7.96
N ILE A 711 -4.53 21.03 -7.40
CA ILE A 711 -4.69 19.59 -7.64
C ILE A 711 -5.01 18.91 -6.32
N ASN A 712 -6.11 18.15 -6.26
CA ASN A 712 -6.53 17.42 -5.07
C ASN A 712 -6.77 15.94 -5.37
N GLY A 713 -6.32 15.07 -4.46
CA GLY A 713 -6.62 13.63 -4.44
C GLY A 713 -5.71 12.74 -5.28
N ALA A 714 -4.78 13.32 -6.04
CA ALA A 714 -4.00 12.60 -7.05
C ALA A 714 -3.04 11.57 -6.44
N THR A 715 -2.72 10.51 -7.17
CA THR A 715 -1.64 9.57 -6.81
C THR A 715 -0.28 10.11 -7.23
N ASP A 716 -0.15 10.53 -8.49
CA ASP A 716 1.08 11.09 -9.05
C ASP A 716 0.77 12.41 -9.75
N VAL A 717 1.67 13.39 -9.63
CA VAL A 717 1.55 14.67 -10.34
C VAL A 717 2.80 14.91 -11.17
N THR A 718 2.62 15.17 -12.47
CA THR A 718 3.71 15.58 -13.37
C THR A 718 3.29 16.80 -14.15
N ILE A 719 4.03 17.90 -13.98
CA ILE A 719 3.82 19.14 -14.70
C ILE A 719 5.14 19.50 -15.38
N SER A 720 5.16 19.55 -16.72
CA SER A 720 6.37 19.84 -17.47
C SER A 720 6.13 20.83 -18.60
N GLY A 721 7.05 21.76 -18.79
CA GLY A 721 7.04 22.72 -19.89
C GLY A 721 8.45 23.10 -20.32
N ASN A 722 8.55 24.01 -21.26
CA ASN A 722 9.81 24.48 -21.83
C ASN A 722 9.73 26.00 -22.06
N ARG A 723 10.15 26.77 -21.05
CA ARG A 723 10.10 28.24 -21.09
C ARG A 723 11.42 28.81 -20.59
N ASN A 724 12.08 29.61 -21.44
CA ASN A 724 13.31 30.30 -21.08
C ASN A 724 13.05 31.53 -20.21
N ASP A 725 12.06 32.35 -20.60
CA ASP A 725 11.71 33.60 -19.93
C ASP A 725 10.40 33.42 -19.15
N GLY A 726 10.48 32.81 -17.98
CA GLY A 726 9.36 32.57 -17.06
C GLY A 726 9.22 31.11 -16.62
N ALA A 727 8.31 30.85 -15.69
CA ALA A 727 8.13 29.52 -15.12
C ALA A 727 7.25 28.60 -16.00
N THR A 728 7.37 27.27 -15.82
CA THR A 728 6.41 26.33 -16.45
C THR A 728 5.02 26.43 -15.81
N VAL A 729 4.96 26.76 -14.52
CA VAL A 729 3.74 27.18 -13.84
C VAL A 729 3.86 28.65 -13.42
N GLY A 730 3.11 29.51 -14.11
CA GLY A 730 3.19 30.97 -13.97
C GLY A 730 2.52 31.59 -12.74
N GLY A 731 1.89 30.79 -11.88
CA GLY A 731 1.28 31.26 -10.62
C GLY A 731 1.49 30.31 -9.45
N ASN A 732 0.64 30.43 -8.42
CA ASN A 732 0.69 29.58 -7.23
C ASN A 732 0.22 28.15 -7.55
N VAL A 733 0.83 27.18 -6.89
CA VAL A 733 0.49 25.76 -7.04
C VAL A 733 0.10 25.20 -5.69
N THR A 734 -1.07 24.55 -5.61
CA THR A 734 -1.50 23.79 -4.45
C THR A 734 -1.72 22.34 -4.86
N ILE A 735 -0.98 21.41 -4.27
CA ILE A 735 -1.04 19.98 -4.58
C ILE A 735 -1.32 19.18 -3.31
N THR A 736 -2.36 18.35 -3.37
CA THR A 736 -2.63 17.28 -2.39
C THR A 736 -2.52 15.93 -3.11
N CYS A 737 -1.50 15.12 -2.78
CA CYS A 737 -1.28 13.83 -3.44
C CYS A 737 -0.65 12.76 -2.52
N SER A 738 -0.79 11.48 -2.92
CA SER A 738 -0.29 10.32 -2.16
C SER A 738 1.07 9.79 -2.60
N GLY A 739 1.53 10.18 -3.79
CA GLY A 739 2.77 9.72 -4.41
C GLY A 739 3.59 10.90 -4.95
N PRO A 740 4.54 10.64 -5.86
CA PRO A 740 5.50 11.65 -6.31
C PRO A 740 4.87 12.83 -7.06
N VAL A 741 5.48 14.01 -6.85
CA VAL A 741 5.24 15.23 -7.62
C VAL A 741 6.51 15.58 -8.38
N VAL A 742 6.38 15.83 -9.68
CA VAL A 742 7.46 16.35 -10.53
C VAL A 742 6.97 17.63 -11.20
N LEU A 743 7.67 18.73 -10.94
CA LEU A 743 7.49 20.02 -11.61
C LEU A 743 8.78 20.34 -12.34
N GLU A 744 8.71 20.46 -13.66
CA GLU A 744 9.91 20.61 -14.49
C GLU A 744 9.71 21.68 -15.56
N ASN A 745 10.65 22.62 -15.62
CA ASN A 745 10.85 23.46 -16.77
C ASN A 745 12.13 23.01 -17.48
N THR A 746 11.98 22.43 -18.65
CA THR A 746 13.11 22.00 -19.50
C THR A 746 13.79 23.17 -20.23
N GLY A 747 13.17 24.36 -20.17
CA GLY A 747 13.80 25.63 -20.56
C GLY A 747 14.64 26.22 -19.42
N GLY A 748 15.12 27.46 -19.61
CA GLY A 748 15.97 28.14 -18.63
C GLY A 748 15.26 28.77 -17.42
N GLY A 749 13.93 28.80 -17.37
CA GLY A 749 13.16 29.43 -16.28
C GLY A 749 12.79 28.48 -15.14
N ASN A 750 12.14 29.01 -14.10
CA ASN A 750 11.79 28.26 -12.89
C ASN A 750 10.70 27.19 -13.13
N ALA A 751 10.55 26.23 -12.22
CA ALA A 751 9.41 25.31 -12.23
C ALA A 751 8.08 26.04 -11.92
N VAL A 752 8.09 26.83 -10.85
CA VAL A 752 6.93 27.59 -10.35
C VAL A 752 7.35 29.03 -10.10
N SER A 753 6.57 30.01 -10.57
CA SER A 753 6.86 31.43 -10.30
C SER A 753 6.34 31.91 -8.94
N GLY A 754 5.25 31.29 -8.46
CA GLY A 754 4.58 31.62 -7.21
C GLY A 754 4.92 30.68 -6.05
N GLU A 755 4.02 30.63 -5.07
CA GLU A 755 4.12 29.75 -3.91
C GLU A 755 3.68 28.31 -4.27
N LEU A 756 4.49 27.33 -3.87
CA LEU A 756 4.16 25.91 -3.89
C LEU A 756 3.67 25.50 -2.50
N LYS A 757 2.41 25.09 -2.43
CA LYS A 757 1.79 24.44 -1.27
C LYS A 757 1.59 22.96 -1.56
N TYR A 758 2.18 22.12 -0.74
CA TYR A 758 2.09 20.66 -0.82
C TYR A 758 1.45 20.08 0.44
N THR A 759 0.51 19.15 0.29
CA THR A 759 -0.13 18.42 1.39
C THR A 759 -0.09 16.92 1.10
N PRO A 760 0.75 16.14 1.80
CA PRO A 760 0.82 14.69 1.58
C PRO A 760 -0.45 14.02 2.11
N THR A 761 -0.94 13.00 1.39
CA THR A 761 -2.00 12.11 1.89
C THR A 761 -1.45 10.76 2.40
N HIS A 762 -0.14 10.55 2.26
CA HIS A 762 0.57 9.38 2.80
C HIS A 762 1.10 9.66 4.23
N THR A 763 1.39 8.58 4.98
CA THR A 763 1.92 8.63 6.35
C THR A 763 3.44 8.43 6.44
N GLN A 764 4.13 8.49 5.31
CA GLN A 764 5.59 8.44 5.25
C GLN A 764 6.17 9.85 5.36
N LYS A 765 7.43 9.96 5.82
CA LYS A 765 8.23 11.18 5.62
C LYS A 765 8.39 11.43 4.12
N TYR A 766 8.70 12.65 3.72
CA TYR A 766 8.96 13.00 2.31
C TYR A 766 10.16 13.93 2.18
N GLU A 767 10.71 14.00 0.98
CA GLU A 767 11.79 14.92 0.64
C GLU A 767 11.33 15.82 -0.50
N ILE A 768 11.65 17.11 -0.43
CA ILE A 768 11.61 18.01 -1.57
C ILE A 768 13.03 18.18 -2.08
N LYS A 769 13.23 17.84 -3.36
CA LYS A 769 14.49 18.01 -4.09
C LYS A 769 14.35 19.09 -5.13
N THR A 770 15.30 20.01 -5.22
CA THR A 770 15.31 21.05 -6.24
C THR A 770 16.67 21.19 -6.90
N GLY A 771 16.68 21.59 -8.17
CA GLY A 771 17.91 21.79 -8.94
C GLY A 771 17.63 22.30 -10.36
N THR A 772 18.70 22.48 -11.13
CA THR A 772 18.59 22.88 -12.54
C THR A 772 18.09 21.76 -13.45
N THR A 773 18.32 20.51 -13.07
CA THR A 773 17.83 19.30 -13.74
C THR A 773 17.51 18.24 -12.68
N ALA A 774 16.94 17.11 -13.09
CA ALA A 774 16.71 15.98 -12.19
C ALA A 774 18.01 15.43 -11.58
N GLU A 775 19.12 15.47 -12.32
CA GLU A 775 20.43 14.97 -11.88
C GLU A 775 21.11 15.89 -10.87
N SER A 776 20.90 17.21 -10.98
CA SER A 776 21.48 18.19 -10.06
C SER A 776 20.58 18.46 -8.83
N ALA A 777 19.44 17.78 -8.73
CA ALA A 777 18.47 18.03 -7.68
C ALA A 777 18.96 17.51 -6.31
N GLU A 778 19.05 18.40 -5.33
CA GLU A 778 19.47 18.10 -3.97
C GLU A 778 18.30 18.24 -2.99
N VAL A 779 18.33 17.52 -1.86
CA VAL A 779 17.31 17.64 -0.81
C VAL A 779 17.42 19.00 -0.15
N VAL A 780 16.37 19.82 -0.29
CA VAL A 780 16.30 21.16 0.33
C VAL A 780 15.31 21.21 1.50
N TYR A 781 14.39 20.25 1.57
CA TYR A 781 13.43 20.16 2.66
C TYR A 781 13.09 18.69 3.00
N PRO A 782 13.45 18.21 4.20
CA PRO A 782 12.93 16.97 4.75
C PRO A 782 11.59 17.24 5.45
N GLY A 783 10.51 16.64 4.94
CA GLY A 783 9.16 16.74 5.48
C GLY A 783 8.79 15.57 6.38
N GLU A 784 8.14 15.87 7.50
CA GLU A 784 7.63 14.87 8.43
C GLU A 784 6.27 14.32 7.96
N SER A 785 5.96 13.08 8.37
CA SER A 785 4.69 12.44 8.06
C SER A 785 3.49 13.30 8.48
N GLY A 786 2.54 13.51 7.57
CA GLY A 786 1.30 14.24 7.84
C GLY A 786 1.45 15.75 7.96
N THR A 787 2.65 16.30 7.77
CA THR A 787 2.89 17.75 7.71
C THR A 787 2.92 18.23 6.26
N GLY A 788 2.34 19.41 5.98
CA GLY A 788 2.40 20.02 4.66
C GLY A 788 3.61 20.93 4.50
N TYR A 789 3.93 21.29 3.26
CA TYR A 789 4.95 22.29 2.93
C TYR A 789 4.31 23.51 2.25
N THR A 790 4.85 24.68 2.54
CA THR A 790 4.52 25.93 1.83
C THR A 790 5.80 26.73 1.64
N GLY A 791 6.13 27.10 0.40
CA GLY A 791 7.28 27.95 0.10
C GLY A 791 7.47 28.18 -1.39
N ALA A 792 8.51 28.93 -1.76
CA ALA A 792 8.85 29.23 -3.15
C ALA A 792 10.25 28.71 -3.48
N PHE A 793 10.43 28.25 -4.72
CA PHE A 793 11.71 27.76 -5.24
C PHE A 793 12.05 28.51 -6.53
N ASN A 794 13.34 28.74 -6.75
CA ASN A 794 13.84 29.41 -7.96
C ASN A 794 14.41 28.42 -8.99
N ASP A 795 14.32 27.13 -8.70
CA ASP A 795 14.90 26.08 -9.52
C ASP A 795 13.96 25.64 -10.66
N PRO A 796 14.50 25.31 -11.85
CA PRO A 796 13.74 24.72 -12.97
C PRO A 796 13.14 23.35 -12.67
N TYR A 797 13.70 22.59 -11.73
CA TYR A 797 13.25 21.25 -11.38
C TYR A 797 12.91 21.16 -9.89
N ILE A 798 11.73 20.61 -9.59
CA ILE A 798 11.27 20.30 -8.23
C ILE A 798 10.70 18.87 -8.24
N ASN A 799 11.16 18.05 -7.32
CA ASN A 799 10.62 16.72 -7.06
C ASN A 799 10.19 16.61 -5.59
N ILE A 800 9.00 16.08 -5.35
CA ILE A 800 8.54 15.73 -4.00
C ILE A 800 8.23 14.25 -3.99
N ALA A 801 8.85 13.48 -3.10
CA ALA A 801 8.64 12.04 -3.01
C ALA A 801 8.74 11.53 -1.56
N PRO A 802 8.06 10.41 -1.22
CA PRO A 802 8.26 9.74 0.06
C PRO A 802 9.74 9.42 0.31
N ALA A 803 10.23 9.70 1.51
CA ALA A 803 11.61 9.44 1.91
C ALA A 803 11.81 7.93 2.05
N SER A 804 12.87 7.39 1.46
CA SER A 804 13.27 6.00 1.70
C SER A 804 13.66 5.83 3.17
N SER A 805 13.17 4.78 3.84
CA SER A 805 13.56 4.42 5.21
C SER A 805 15.06 4.10 5.24
N GLY A 806 15.88 5.11 5.54
CA GLY A 806 17.32 4.96 5.72
C GLY A 806 17.62 4.27 7.03
N ASP A 807 17.78 2.95 6.97
CA ASP A 807 18.59 2.22 7.95
C ASP A 807 19.62 1.38 7.21
N THR A 808 20.78 1.99 6.98
CA THR A 808 22.02 1.28 6.70
C THR A 808 23.20 2.07 7.26
N THR A 809 23.64 1.73 8.47
CA THR A 809 25.06 1.84 8.80
C THR A 809 25.59 0.46 9.15
N PRO A 810 26.42 -0.11 8.28
CA PRO A 810 27.57 -0.87 8.76
C PRO A 810 28.83 0.00 8.71
N ASP A 811 29.44 0.13 9.88
CA ASP A 811 30.83 0.52 10.07
C ASP A 811 31.75 -0.42 9.27
N ASP A 812 32.67 0.12 8.46
CA ASP A 812 34.12 -0.04 8.66
C ASP A 812 34.91 0.52 7.47
N THR A 813 36.05 1.07 7.84
CA THR A 813 37.11 1.73 7.12
C THR A 813 37.68 0.98 5.91
N GLY A 814 37.94 1.72 4.82
CA GLY A 814 38.66 1.19 3.65
C GLY A 814 38.90 2.24 2.57
N THR A 815 39.97 3.01 2.72
CA THR A 815 40.50 3.97 1.74
C THR A 815 40.63 3.39 0.33
N VAL A 816 40.17 4.11 -0.69
CA VAL A 816 40.46 3.83 -2.10
C VAL A 816 41.42 4.89 -2.64
N ASP A 817 42.65 4.46 -2.95
CA ASP A 817 43.65 5.23 -3.65
C ASP A 817 43.19 5.54 -5.08
N SER A 818 43.40 6.79 -5.46
CA SER A 818 43.33 7.26 -6.84
C SER A 818 44.64 6.91 -7.54
N ASP A 819 44.60 6.24 -8.69
CA ASP A 819 45.49 6.59 -9.79
C ASP A 819 45.05 6.04 -11.16
N SER A 820 45.37 6.85 -12.15
CA SER A 820 44.87 6.97 -13.52
C SER A 820 45.51 6.05 -14.57
N GLY A 821 44.86 5.88 -15.74
CA GLY A 821 45.59 5.91 -17.02
C GLY A 821 45.00 5.16 -18.23
N ALA A 822 44.42 5.93 -19.16
CA ALA A 822 44.29 5.73 -20.63
C ALA A 822 43.50 4.52 -21.16
N GLY A 823 42.66 4.58 -22.20
CA GLY A 823 42.33 5.61 -23.17
C GLY A 823 41.72 4.91 -24.40
N GLY A 824 40.54 5.30 -24.83
CA GLY A 824 39.88 4.69 -25.99
C GLY A 824 38.42 5.13 -26.13
N ALA A 825 38.22 6.29 -26.75
CA ALA A 825 36.90 6.82 -27.08
C ALA A 825 36.25 6.01 -28.22
N VAL A 826 35.02 5.56 -28.01
CA VAL A 826 33.98 5.51 -29.03
C VAL A 826 32.73 6.12 -28.42
N ALA A 827 32.33 7.27 -28.97
CA ALA A 827 31.18 8.05 -28.54
C ALA A 827 29.92 7.61 -29.28
N ALA A 828 28.83 7.39 -28.54
CA ALA A 828 27.47 7.79 -28.93
C ALA A 828 26.53 7.76 -27.70
N VAL A 829 26.16 8.97 -27.27
CA VAL A 829 25.08 9.38 -26.33
C VAL A 829 25.21 8.91 -24.87
N LEU A 830 26.08 9.62 -24.14
CA LEU A 830 26.02 9.83 -22.70
C LEU A 830 25.11 11.03 -22.42
N VAL A 831 24.06 10.85 -21.63
CA VAL A 831 23.74 11.79 -20.54
C VAL A 831 23.93 10.98 -19.26
N GLY A 832 25.17 10.98 -18.77
CA GLY A 832 25.45 10.73 -17.36
C GLY A 832 25.29 12.04 -16.58
N GLY A 833 25.15 12.06 -15.26
CA GLY A 833 25.17 10.97 -14.29
C GLY A 833 25.18 11.55 -12.86
N ALA A 834 24.88 10.67 -11.88
CA ALA A 834 25.31 10.62 -10.46
C ALA A 834 25.33 11.93 -9.62
N ALA A 835 24.72 12.06 -8.44
CA ALA A 835 24.30 11.05 -7.44
C ALA A 835 23.37 11.64 -6.35
N VAL A 836 22.34 10.89 -5.91
CA VAL A 836 21.97 10.70 -4.48
C VAL A 836 21.45 9.28 -4.31
N TRP A 837 21.99 8.54 -3.34
CA TRP A 837 21.93 7.09 -3.11
C TRP A 837 20.55 6.46 -2.78
N GLY A 838 19.43 7.17 -2.95
CA GLY A 838 18.07 6.62 -2.74
C GLY A 838 17.40 6.03 -4.00
N GLY A 839 17.85 6.41 -5.20
CA GLY A 839 17.24 5.97 -6.47
C GLY A 839 17.90 4.75 -7.14
N TYR A 840 19.02 4.28 -6.60
CA TYR A 840 19.90 3.32 -7.28
C TYR A 840 19.34 1.89 -7.32
N GLU A 841 18.57 1.48 -6.30
CA GLU A 841 18.04 0.12 -6.21
C GLU A 841 16.81 -0.14 -7.08
N ILE A 842 15.95 0.86 -7.31
CA ILE A 842 14.66 0.70 -7.99
C ILE A 842 14.89 0.65 -9.51
N THR A 843 15.63 1.60 -10.07
CA THR A 843 15.84 1.69 -11.53
C THR A 843 16.65 0.51 -12.08
N THR A 844 17.69 0.06 -11.36
CA THR A 844 18.52 -1.05 -11.84
C THR A 844 17.84 -2.42 -11.70
N ARG A 845 16.98 -2.64 -10.69
CA ARG A 845 16.16 -3.87 -10.60
C ARG A 845 15.10 -3.93 -11.70
N VAL A 846 14.45 -2.82 -12.03
CA VAL A 846 13.46 -2.77 -13.14
C VAL A 846 14.13 -3.08 -14.48
N ILE A 847 15.32 -2.52 -14.75
CA ILE A 847 16.08 -2.85 -15.96
C ILE A 847 16.50 -4.32 -15.96
N LEU A 848 17.01 -4.83 -14.84
CA LEU A 848 17.44 -6.23 -14.72
C LEU A 848 16.27 -7.21 -14.87
N HIS A 849 15.09 -6.94 -14.29
CA HIS A 849 13.89 -7.76 -14.50
C HIS A 849 13.41 -7.75 -15.96
N ASN A 850 13.68 -6.70 -16.72
CA ASN A 850 13.31 -6.59 -18.13
C ASN A 850 14.33 -7.22 -19.10
N ILE A 851 15.60 -7.38 -18.70
CA ILE A 851 16.66 -7.93 -19.58
C ILE A 851 17.10 -9.34 -19.23
N LEU A 852 17.00 -9.74 -17.95
CA LEU A 852 17.30 -11.10 -17.52
C LEU A 852 16.13 -12.03 -17.88
N PRO A 853 16.38 -13.35 -18.02
CA PRO A 853 15.31 -14.32 -18.27
C PRO A 853 14.27 -14.29 -17.15
N GLU A 854 13.00 -14.45 -17.50
CA GLU A 854 11.89 -14.39 -16.56
C GLU A 854 12.08 -15.44 -15.44
N GLY A 855 12.04 -14.99 -14.18
CA GLY A 855 12.30 -15.81 -12.99
C GLY A 855 13.78 -15.98 -12.59
N ALA A 856 14.73 -15.39 -13.31
CA ALA A 856 16.15 -15.44 -12.93
C ALA A 856 16.47 -14.51 -11.74
N GLU A 857 17.15 -15.05 -10.72
CA GLU A 857 17.68 -14.24 -9.61
C GLU A 857 18.77 -13.28 -10.11
N ILE A 858 18.76 -12.05 -9.58
CA ILE A 858 19.79 -11.06 -9.88
C ILE A 858 21.12 -11.52 -9.22
N PRO A 859 22.20 -11.75 -9.99
CA PRO A 859 23.46 -12.23 -9.42
C PRO A 859 24.06 -11.27 -8.40
N ALA A 860 24.42 -11.79 -7.22
CA ALA A 860 25.08 -11.02 -6.16
C ALA A 860 26.61 -10.99 -6.31
N ASN A 861 27.18 -11.99 -6.98
CA ASN A 861 28.62 -12.15 -7.16
C ASN A 861 29.01 -12.57 -8.60
N ARG A 862 30.32 -12.52 -8.89
CA ARG A 862 30.90 -12.83 -10.20
C ARG A 862 30.63 -14.25 -10.67
N GLY A 863 30.63 -15.23 -9.75
CA GLY A 863 30.37 -16.64 -10.06
C GLY A 863 28.93 -16.88 -10.52
N GLN A 864 27.97 -16.30 -9.81
CA GLN A 864 26.55 -16.36 -10.18
C GLN A 864 26.26 -15.70 -11.53
N LEU A 865 26.92 -14.56 -11.83
CA LEU A 865 26.77 -13.89 -13.12
C LEU A 865 27.34 -14.73 -14.28
N ALA A 866 28.53 -15.32 -14.09
CA ALA A 866 29.12 -16.21 -15.09
C ALA A 866 28.22 -17.41 -15.37
N LEU A 867 27.69 -18.05 -14.33
CA LEU A 867 26.72 -19.15 -14.46
C LEU A 867 25.45 -18.72 -15.19
N LEU A 868 24.87 -17.56 -14.86
CA LEU A 868 23.65 -17.07 -15.47
C LEU A 868 23.83 -16.82 -16.97
N VAL A 869 24.92 -16.17 -17.36
CA VAL A 869 25.24 -15.91 -18.78
C VAL A 869 25.50 -17.22 -19.52
N TRP A 870 26.26 -18.14 -18.93
CA TRP A 870 26.57 -19.43 -19.54
C TRP A 870 25.34 -20.34 -19.70
N ASN A 871 24.46 -20.37 -18.70
CA ASN A 871 23.18 -21.08 -18.76
C ASN A 871 22.29 -20.52 -19.87
N THR A 872 22.20 -19.19 -19.97
CA THR A 872 21.39 -18.51 -20.98
C THR A 872 21.95 -18.71 -22.40
N ALA A 873 23.27 -18.83 -22.53
CA ALA A 873 23.93 -19.17 -23.79
C ALA A 873 23.80 -20.67 -24.17
N GLY A 874 23.13 -21.49 -23.36
CA GLY A 874 22.90 -22.91 -23.64
C GLY A 874 24.04 -23.84 -23.18
N ARG A 875 24.82 -23.43 -22.18
CA ARG A 875 25.95 -24.18 -21.58
C ARG A 875 26.99 -24.72 -22.59
N PRO A 876 27.54 -23.87 -23.47
CA PRO A 876 28.59 -24.30 -24.40
C PRO A 876 29.87 -24.75 -23.66
N GLU A 877 30.50 -25.85 -24.09
CA GLU A 877 31.76 -26.30 -23.50
C GLU A 877 32.90 -25.30 -23.80
N PRO A 878 33.69 -24.87 -22.78
CA PRO A 878 34.85 -24.00 -23.00
C PRO A 878 35.93 -24.70 -23.84
N VAL A 879 36.69 -23.91 -24.61
CA VAL A 879 37.74 -24.42 -25.49
C VAL A 879 38.93 -24.92 -24.70
N ASN A 880 39.27 -24.25 -23.59
CA ASN A 880 40.31 -24.69 -22.67
C ASN A 880 39.70 -25.31 -21.40
N THR A 881 40.45 -26.22 -20.78
CA THR A 881 40.09 -26.75 -19.46
C THR A 881 40.06 -25.61 -18.43
N PRO A 882 39.08 -25.56 -17.50
CA PRO A 882 38.98 -24.47 -16.54
C PRO A 882 40.28 -24.20 -15.78
N ALA A 883 40.80 -22.98 -15.89
CA ALA A 883 42.12 -22.60 -15.39
C ALA A 883 42.10 -21.96 -13.98
N PHE A 884 40.91 -21.68 -13.42
CA PHE A 884 40.75 -20.93 -12.18
C PHE A 884 40.71 -21.85 -10.95
N ALA A 885 41.78 -21.82 -10.15
CA ALA A 885 41.92 -22.68 -8.96
C ALA A 885 41.03 -22.25 -7.78
N ASP A 886 40.52 -21.02 -7.80
CA ASP A 886 39.66 -20.45 -6.76
C ASP A 886 38.16 -20.66 -6.99
N VAL A 887 37.79 -21.43 -8.02
CA VAL A 887 36.42 -21.83 -8.31
C VAL A 887 36.28 -23.32 -8.06
N ALA A 888 35.71 -23.69 -6.91
CA ALA A 888 35.61 -25.10 -6.49
C ALA A 888 34.50 -25.88 -7.23
N ASP A 889 33.44 -25.18 -7.65
CA ASP A 889 32.32 -25.78 -8.37
C ASP A 889 32.64 -25.96 -9.86
N ALA A 890 32.44 -27.17 -10.38
CA ALA A 890 32.88 -27.55 -11.73
C ALA A 890 32.11 -26.82 -12.83
N ASP A 891 30.81 -26.58 -12.66
CA ASP A 891 29.98 -25.86 -13.62
C ASP A 891 30.29 -24.36 -13.59
N THR A 892 30.51 -23.79 -12.41
CA THR A 892 30.96 -22.39 -12.25
C THR A 892 32.35 -22.18 -12.85
N ALA A 893 33.25 -23.17 -12.72
CA ALA A 893 34.59 -23.10 -13.30
C ALA A 893 34.53 -23.13 -14.83
N LYS A 894 33.68 -23.98 -15.42
CA LYS A 894 33.43 -24.00 -16.87
C LYS A 894 32.78 -22.71 -17.36
N ALA A 895 31.77 -22.20 -16.65
CA ALA A 895 31.09 -20.95 -16.97
C ALA A 895 32.06 -19.76 -16.94
N ALA A 896 32.87 -19.63 -15.88
CA ALA A 896 33.89 -18.61 -15.76
C ALA A 896 34.92 -18.70 -16.89
N GLN A 897 35.41 -19.91 -17.19
CA GLN A 897 36.37 -20.15 -18.28
C GLN A 897 35.80 -19.74 -19.63
N TRP A 898 34.56 -20.13 -19.92
CA TRP A 898 33.89 -19.78 -21.17
C TRP A 898 33.64 -18.27 -21.30
N CYS A 899 33.12 -17.62 -20.24
CA CYS A 899 32.88 -16.17 -20.25
C CYS A 899 34.16 -15.35 -20.46
N VAL A 900 35.31 -15.83 -19.96
CA VAL A 900 36.62 -15.21 -20.18
C VAL A 900 37.10 -15.42 -21.62
N GLU A 901 36.95 -16.62 -22.18
CA GLU A 901 37.32 -16.92 -23.57
C GLU A 901 36.52 -16.11 -24.59
N GLN A 902 35.26 -15.83 -24.29
CA GLN A 902 34.41 -14.98 -25.14
C GLN A 902 34.64 -13.47 -24.95
N GLY A 903 35.52 -13.06 -24.03
CA GLY A 903 35.77 -11.65 -23.71
C GLY A 903 34.58 -10.94 -23.04
N ILE A 904 33.64 -11.72 -22.48
CA ILE A 904 32.45 -11.21 -21.79
C ILE A 904 32.82 -10.74 -20.38
N MET A 905 33.68 -11.48 -19.70
CA MET A 905 34.19 -11.15 -18.37
C MET A 905 35.72 -11.27 -18.32
N ASP A 906 36.39 -10.40 -17.55
CA ASP A 906 37.84 -10.49 -17.38
C ASP A 906 38.23 -11.40 -16.21
N ALA A 907 39.26 -12.21 -16.39
CA ALA A 907 39.94 -12.89 -15.29
C ALA A 907 40.73 -11.88 -14.43
N LYS A 908 40.87 -12.16 -13.13
CA LYS A 908 41.64 -11.28 -12.23
C LYS A 908 43.15 -11.58 -12.28
N SER A 909 43.51 -12.80 -12.62
CA SER A 909 44.87 -13.23 -12.95
C SER A 909 44.81 -14.48 -13.85
N GLU A 910 45.97 -15.01 -14.27
CA GLU A 910 46.04 -16.24 -15.08
C GLU A 910 45.45 -17.48 -14.40
N SER A 911 45.27 -17.48 -13.07
CA SER A 911 44.76 -18.63 -12.30
C SER A 911 43.64 -18.29 -11.30
N THR A 912 43.10 -17.06 -11.32
CA THR A 912 42.13 -16.59 -10.32
C THR A 912 40.98 -15.79 -10.96
N PHE A 913 39.74 -16.18 -10.66
CA PHE A 913 38.52 -15.53 -11.17
C PHE A 913 37.80 -14.64 -10.15
N LYS A 914 37.94 -14.95 -8.85
CA LYS A 914 37.24 -14.38 -7.69
C LYS A 914 35.72 -14.54 -7.79
N PRO A 915 35.17 -15.76 -7.69
CA PRO A 915 33.73 -16.01 -7.84
C PRO A 915 32.87 -15.27 -6.81
N GLU A 916 33.35 -15.14 -5.57
CA GLU A 916 32.66 -14.41 -4.49
C GLU A 916 32.83 -12.88 -4.57
N GLY A 917 33.55 -12.38 -5.58
CA GLY A 917 33.70 -10.94 -5.77
C GLY A 917 32.35 -10.27 -6.00
N TRP A 918 32.04 -9.27 -5.18
CA TRP A 918 30.79 -8.50 -5.28
C TRP A 918 30.59 -7.93 -6.69
N MET A 919 29.36 -8.05 -7.21
CA MET A 919 29.00 -7.58 -8.54
C MET A 919 27.91 -6.50 -8.46
N PRO A 920 28.24 -5.24 -8.78
CA PRO A 920 27.23 -4.18 -8.87
C PRO A 920 26.22 -4.44 -10.00
N LYS A 921 24.95 -4.04 -9.78
CA LYS A 921 23.85 -4.23 -10.75
C LYS A 921 24.12 -3.57 -12.11
N PHE A 922 24.76 -2.40 -12.16
CA PHE A 922 25.14 -1.77 -13.43
C PHE A 922 26.19 -2.57 -14.21
N LYS A 923 27.15 -3.21 -13.52
CA LYS A 923 28.13 -4.10 -14.14
C LYS A 923 27.48 -5.39 -14.63
N THR A 924 26.44 -5.86 -13.94
CA THR A 924 25.61 -6.99 -14.39
C THR A 924 24.93 -6.66 -15.72
N ILE A 925 24.33 -5.48 -15.84
CA ILE A 925 23.72 -4.98 -17.10
C ILE A 925 24.78 -4.88 -18.22
N GLU A 926 25.94 -4.28 -17.94
CA GLU A 926 27.02 -4.13 -18.93
C GLU A 926 27.51 -5.49 -19.46
N VAL A 927 27.71 -6.46 -18.56
CA VAL A 927 28.15 -7.82 -18.93
C VAL A 927 27.04 -8.55 -19.70
N TRP A 928 25.77 -8.36 -19.32
CA TRP A 928 24.63 -8.96 -20.00
C TRP A 928 24.45 -8.42 -21.41
N GLU A 929 24.51 -7.10 -21.61
CA GLU A 929 24.42 -6.49 -22.94
C GLU A 929 25.62 -6.82 -23.81
N ARG A 930 26.79 -7.07 -23.22
CA ARG A 930 27.97 -7.57 -23.95
C ARG A 930 27.79 -9.02 -24.41
N ALA A 931 27.15 -9.87 -23.61
CA ALA A 931 26.87 -11.25 -23.97
C ALA A 931 25.68 -11.39 -24.95
N PHE A 932 24.66 -10.56 -24.80
CA PHE A 932 23.41 -10.59 -25.55
C PHE A 932 23.01 -9.17 -26.01
N PRO A 933 23.71 -8.57 -26.98
CA PRO A 933 23.38 -7.24 -27.47
C PRO A 933 21.99 -7.21 -28.11
N LYS A 934 21.18 -6.19 -27.78
CA LYS A 934 19.84 -5.99 -28.34
C LYS A 934 19.93 -5.78 -29.86
N GLN A 935 19.08 -6.49 -30.62
CA GLN A 935 18.98 -6.35 -32.09
C GLN A 935 18.30 -5.06 -32.51
#